data_AF-A0A821GIU8-F1
#
_entry.id   AF-A0A821GIU8-F1
#
_cell.length_a   1.000
_cell.length_b   1.000
_cell.length_c   1.000
_cell.angle_alpha   90.00
_cell.angle_beta   90.00
_cell.angle_gamma   90.00
#
_symmetry.space_group_name_H-M   'P 1'
#
loop_
_entity.id
_entity.type
_entity.pdbx_description
1 polymer ?
#
loop_
_entity_poly.entity_id
_entity_poly.type
_entity_poly.pdbx_seq_one_letter_code
_entity_poly.pdbx_strand_id
1 'polypeptide(L)'
;MGSMYWHCLAGQTVYPVQIATKFKIPLIIWGAHQGVDQVGNLSSIANIIKKVGGESQIITDVNLLKTAKKIILPGVGAFDHAMKKLEEYGWIDNLNDAVLNRKIPVLGICLGMQMLCKSSEEGVLPGLGWIDAEVKKFSFPEGTDLKIPHMDLAAQFGNQSILVSIDVKKDWLGKVKLYSAATGKTISKPWTEFLQDAVKAGAGEIVLNAVDKDGTLQGMDLNLIQQASKSISVPLIAVGGAGSLQDIKAAIDAGASAVSAGAFFVFQGPHRAVLITYPKYKELEQLFSVSGGVDSSWAIVLAKELGLRPLAVHMDNGWNSELAQNNIENLVRGLGVDLYTHVIDWDEYRSLMQSFFDADVIDVELLYDNAMLAVIYQLAAKNKVKFILTGINKATEGIPLPPGWAWNKIIHLATLVAAGQMSREEALNGLAGIPYPSEQALEDDKIYFLKKMGWTREQLDAYLKRPEVQHDEKPDGDGMWINGGFFVLEPKIFDYLHGDVDNIQWEKGPLGHTGFKGSWMLYWLKMLGAEVKGYALTPEGEVNLFDAIKGSELSESIISDIRDKDKVEKEILEFKPDFIFHLAAQPLVRLSYDTPVETFDVNAIGTANVLNAVRFLDDPCVVILITTDKVYENNESHHRYNENDRLGGYDPYSASKACAEIIISSYRNSFFNTNDYAHHKKSVSSARAGNVIGGGDWAKDRIVPDIVRALQSKKEIFVRNPSAIRPWQHVLEPIGGYLHLGTKIVDDPVNYSQAWNFGPNIEDDLTVEELVNLSIKFWGFGEYHKPTLTNQPHEAGLLKLDITKAKE
;
A
#
# COMPACT_ATOMS: atom_id res chain seq x y z
N MET A 1 -17.54 -27.27 -31.81
CA MET A 1 -17.82 -25.89 -31.36
C MET A 1 -16.50 -25.21 -31.07
N GLY A 2 -16.13 -24.21 -31.88
CA GLY A 2 -14.94 -23.39 -31.68
C GLY A 2 -15.01 -22.25 -32.69
N SER A 3 -15.25 -21.03 -32.23
CA SER A 3 -15.30 -19.85 -33.10
C SER A 3 -13.87 -19.51 -33.55
N MET A 4 -13.67 -19.43 -34.85
CA MET A 4 -12.41 -19.02 -35.47
C MET A 4 -12.53 -17.55 -35.88
N TYR A 5 -12.05 -16.65 -35.03
CA TYR A 5 -11.76 -15.27 -35.40
C TYR A 5 -10.48 -14.84 -34.70
N TRP A 6 -9.35 -14.77 -35.43
CA TRP A 6 -8.12 -14.16 -34.93
C TRP A 6 -7.41 -13.44 -36.08
N HIS A 7 -7.69 -12.14 -36.23
CA HIS A 7 -6.76 -11.22 -36.85
C HIS A 7 -5.72 -10.86 -35.78
N CYS A 8 -4.51 -11.40 -35.86
CA CYS A 8 -3.48 -11.23 -34.82
C CYS A 8 -2.65 -9.96 -35.08
N LEU A 9 -2.84 -8.93 -34.26
CA LEU A 9 -1.73 -8.06 -33.85
C LEU A 9 -0.91 -8.85 -32.82
N ALA A 10 0.41 -8.91 -32.99
CA ALA A 10 1.30 -9.68 -32.11
C ALA A 10 1.45 -9.01 -30.74
N GLY A 11 0.53 -9.32 -29.81
CA GLY A 11 0.56 -8.90 -28.41
C GLY A 11 0.67 -10.07 -27.42
N GLN A 12 1.00 -9.80 -26.16
CA GLN A 12 1.19 -10.82 -25.10
C GLN A 12 -0.08 -11.60 -24.73
N THR A 13 -1.25 -11.16 -25.20
CA THR A 13 -2.57 -11.75 -24.94
C THR A 13 -3.02 -12.75 -26.02
N VAL A 14 -2.21 -12.98 -27.06
CA VAL A 14 -2.58 -13.83 -28.19
C VAL A 14 -2.54 -15.31 -27.77
N TYR A 15 -3.71 -15.95 -27.72
CA TYR A 15 -3.91 -17.33 -27.27
C TYR A 15 -3.00 -18.36 -27.99
N PRO A 16 -2.77 -18.29 -29.32
CA PRO A 16 -1.77 -19.12 -30.00
C PRO A 16 -0.34 -18.99 -29.45
N VAL A 17 0.08 -17.79 -29.04
CA VAL A 17 1.42 -17.53 -28.46
C VAL A 17 1.50 -18.11 -27.05
N GLN A 18 0.44 -17.98 -26.25
CA GLN A 18 0.34 -18.57 -24.92
C GLN A 18 0.37 -20.11 -24.98
N ILE A 19 -0.31 -20.73 -25.95
CA ILE A 19 -0.24 -22.16 -26.23
C ILE A 19 1.18 -22.57 -26.60
N ALA A 20 1.83 -21.82 -27.51
CA ALA A 20 3.19 -22.12 -27.95
C ALA A 20 4.21 -22.10 -26.80
N THR A 21 3.99 -21.20 -25.85
CA THR A 21 4.82 -21.05 -24.65
C THR A 21 4.56 -22.13 -23.62
N LYS A 22 3.28 -22.43 -23.34
CA LYS A 22 2.82 -23.43 -22.36
C LYS A 22 3.41 -24.81 -22.62
N PHE A 23 3.67 -25.16 -23.88
CA PHE A 23 4.23 -26.45 -24.28
C PHE A 23 5.74 -26.44 -24.61
N LYS A 24 6.48 -25.41 -24.16
CA LYS A 24 7.95 -25.25 -24.34
C LYS A 24 8.42 -25.58 -25.76
N ILE A 25 7.82 -24.91 -26.74
CA ILE A 25 7.97 -25.24 -28.15
C ILE A 25 9.25 -24.58 -28.74
N PRO A 26 10.19 -25.33 -29.35
CA PRO A 26 11.23 -24.76 -30.20
C PRO A 26 10.62 -24.37 -31.55
N LEU A 27 10.72 -23.10 -31.92
CA LEU A 27 9.94 -22.54 -33.03
C LEU A 27 10.81 -22.19 -34.22
N ILE A 28 10.53 -22.80 -35.37
CA ILE A 28 11.09 -22.38 -36.65
C ILE A 28 10.10 -21.42 -37.32
N ILE A 29 10.55 -20.19 -37.56
CA ILE A 29 9.80 -19.12 -38.23
C ILE A 29 10.35 -18.99 -39.65
N TRP A 30 9.52 -19.19 -40.66
CA TRP A 30 9.95 -19.00 -42.05
C TRP A 30 10.19 -17.51 -42.37
N GLY A 31 11.23 -17.20 -43.15
CA GLY A 31 11.37 -15.93 -43.85
C GLY A 31 12.17 -16.06 -45.13
N ALA A 32 11.60 -15.73 -46.29
CA ALA A 32 12.42 -15.40 -47.45
C ALA A 32 13.15 -14.06 -47.17
N HIS A 33 14.47 -14.00 -47.42
CA HIS A 33 15.22 -12.74 -47.29
C HIS A 33 15.69 -12.24 -48.66
N GLN A 34 15.22 -11.06 -49.08
CA GLN A 34 15.99 -9.83 -49.33
C GLN A 34 15.03 -8.75 -49.88
N GLY A 35 14.80 -7.66 -49.14
CA GLY A 35 14.04 -6.49 -49.61
C GLY A 35 12.54 -6.46 -49.25
N VAL A 36 11.76 -5.71 -50.05
CA VAL A 36 10.33 -5.36 -49.88
C VAL A 36 9.38 -6.58 -49.93
N ASP A 37 9.91 -7.76 -50.25
CA ASP A 37 9.18 -9.02 -50.49
C ASP A 37 9.08 -9.93 -49.25
N GLN A 38 9.03 -9.35 -48.04
CA GLN A 38 8.91 -10.12 -46.80
C GLN A 38 7.47 -10.55 -46.54
N VAL A 39 7.20 -11.86 -46.53
CA VAL A 39 5.87 -12.42 -46.23
C VAL A 39 5.77 -12.71 -44.72
N GLY A 40 5.81 -11.64 -43.91
CA GLY A 40 5.43 -11.71 -42.50
C GLY A 40 6.19 -10.76 -41.60
N ASN A 41 5.59 -10.38 -40.46
CA ASN A 41 6.31 -9.66 -39.41
C ASN A 41 7.05 -10.64 -38.48
N LEU A 42 8.11 -11.23 -39.02
CA LEU A 42 8.85 -12.33 -38.39
C LEU A 42 9.55 -11.91 -37.10
N SER A 43 10.11 -10.70 -37.08
CA SER A 43 10.81 -10.14 -35.92
C SER A 43 9.87 -9.91 -34.75
N SER A 44 8.63 -9.45 -34.98
CA SER A 44 7.64 -9.31 -33.92
C SER A 44 7.26 -10.66 -33.31
N ILE A 45 7.14 -11.70 -34.14
CA ILE A 45 6.84 -13.06 -33.67
C ILE A 45 8.01 -13.63 -32.85
N ALA A 46 9.25 -13.49 -33.31
CA ALA A 46 10.42 -13.92 -32.56
C ALA A 46 10.57 -13.18 -31.22
N ASN A 47 10.36 -11.86 -31.21
CA ASN A 47 10.44 -11.04 -30.01
C ASN A 47 9.36 -11.41 -28.98
N ILE A 48 8.12 -11.68 -29.41
CA ILE A 48 7.07 -12.05 -28.47
C ILE A 48 7.32 -13.42 -27.86
N ILE A 49 7.79 -14.40 -28.64
CA ILE A 49 8.17 -15.74 -28.16
C ILE A 49 9.28 -15.63 -27.10
N LYS A 50 10.31 -14.82 -27.36
CA LYS A 50 11.37 -14.54 -26.39
C LYS A 50 10.82 -13.92 -25.11
N LYS A 51 9.91 -12.94 -25.23
CA LYS A 51 9.33 -12.22 -24.08
C LYS A 51 8.54 -13.13 -23.13
N VAL A 52 7.94 -14.19 -23.66
CA VAL A 52 7.16 -15.16 -22.87
C VAL A 52 7.99 -16.36 -22.40
N GLY A 53 9.30 -16.37 -22.65
CA GLY A 53 10.23 -17.38 -22.16
C GLY A 53 10.43 -18.58 -23.10
N GLY A 54 10.02 -18.47 -24.37
CA GLY A 54 10.28 -19.47 -25.41
C GLY A 54 11.50 -19.14 -26.27
N GLU A 55 11.97 -20.11 -27.05
CA GLU A 55 13.06 -19.94 -28.03
C GLU A 55 12.54 -20.15 -29.46
N SER A 56 12.94 -19.27 -30.38
CA SER A 56 12.61 -19.37 -31.80
C SER A 56 13.80 -19.04 -32.68
N GLN A 57 13.88 -19.70 -33.83
CA GLN A 57 14.83 -19.41 -34.89
C GLN A 57 14.07 -19.00 -36.15
N ILE A 58 14.38 -17.82 -36.69
CA ILE A 58 13.94 -17.45 -38.04
C ILE A 58 14.87 -18.15 -39.04
N ILE A 59 14.30 -18.90 -39.98
CA ILE A 59 15.06 -19.60 -41.01
C ILE A 59 14.73 -19.04 -42.39
N THR A 60 15.79 -18.88 -43.18
CA THR A 60 15.74 -18.47 -44.58
C THR A 60 16.15 -19.60 -45.53
N ASP A 61 16.83 -20.63 -44.99
CA ASP A 61 17.23 -21.84 -45.70
C ASP A 61 16.25 -22.98 -45.37
N VAL A 62 15.59 -23.51 -46.41
CA VAL A 62 14.64 -24.61 -46.31
C VAL A 62 15.27 -25.88 -45.74
N ASN A 63 16.59 -26.08 -45.87
CA ASN A 63 17.29 -27.22 -45.28
C ASN A 63 17.24 -27.23 -43.75
N LEU A 64 17.08 -26.06 -43.12
CA LEU A 64 16.94 -25.94 -41.68
C LEU A 64 15.57 -26.46 -41.17
N LEU A 65 14.58 -26.69 -42.05
CA LEU A 65 13.35 -27.40 -41.67
C LEU A 65 13.59 -28.85 -41.24
N LYS A 66 14.73 -29.44 -41.59
CA LYS A 66 15.08 -30.81 -41.18
C LYS A 66 15.30 -30.92 -39.66
N THR A 67 15.76 -29.84 -39.03
CA THR A 67 15.97 -29.79 -37.57
C THR A 67 14.74 -29.29 -36.82
N ALA A 68 13.68 -28.89 -37.53
CA ALA A 68 12.44 -28.41 -36.93
C ALA A 68 11.76 -29.51 -36.09
N LYS A 69 11.48 -29.21 -34.82
CA LYS A 69 10.62 -30.06 -33.98
C LYS A 69 9.15 -29.62 -34.04
N LYS A 70 8.90 -28.34 -34.32
CA LYS A 70 7.57 -27.68 -34.45
C LYS A 70 7.75 -26.44 -35.36
N ILE A 71 6.70 -26.03 -36.09
CA ILE A 71 6.76 -24.98 -37.15
C ILE A 71 5.73 -23.87 -36.89
N ILE A 72 6.12 -22.60 -37.08
CA ILE A 72 5.19 -21.47 -37.25
C ILE A 72 5.24 -20.99 -38.69
N LEU A 73 4.07 -20.92 -39.31
CA LEU A 73 3.87 -20.36 -40.65
C LEU A 73 3.10 -19.05 -40.53
N PRO A 74 3.78 -17.89 -40.47
CA PRO A 74 3.11 -16.60 -40.55
C PRO A 74 2.85 -16.22 -42.01
N GLY A 75 1.94 -15.27 -42.22
CA GLY A 75 1.83 -14.61 -43.52
C GLY A 75 1.24 -13.21 -43.39
N VAL A 76 1.66 -12.33 -44.30
CA VAL A 76 1.10 -10.98 -44.53
C VAL A 76 0.96 -10.78 -46.05
N GLY A 77 -0.01 -9.97 -46.46
CA GLY A 77 -0.31 -9.73 -47.88
C GLY A 77 -1.47 -10.59 -48.40
N ALA A 78 -1.53 -10.78 -49.72
CA ALA A 78 -2.59 -11.52 -50.39
C ALA A 78 -2.31 -13.03 -50.45
N PHE A 79 -3.35 -13.85 -50.40
CA PHE A 79 -3.28 -15.31 -50.38
C PHE A 79 -2.44 -15.88 -51.53
N ASP A 80 -2.75 -15.50 -52.78
CA ASP A 80 -2.02 -16.00 -53.95
C ASP A 80 -0.55 -15.59 -53.95
N HIS A 81 -0.25 -14.39 -53.47
CA HIS A 81 1.13 -13.92 -53.39
C HIS A 81 1.95 -14.82 -52.44
N ALA A 82 1.41 -15.15 -51.28
CA ALA A 82 2.08 -16.02 -50.32
C ALA A 82 2.24 -17.46 -50.84
N MET A 83 1.19 -18.04 -51.43
CA MET A 83 1.26 -19.39 -52.03
C MET A 83 2.28 -19.46 -53.16
N LYS A 84 2.32 -18.45 -54.04
CA LYS A 84 3.30 -18.36 -55.13
C LYS A 84 4.73 -18.28 -54.61
N LYS A 85 4.99 -17.52 -53.54
CA LYS A 85 6.33 -17.43 -52.94
C LYS A 85 6.77 -18.76 -52.31
N LEU A 86 5.85 -19.50 -51.67
CA LEU A 86 6.17 -20.84 -51.13
C LEU A 86 6.58 -21.81 -52.24
N GLU A 87 5.93 -21.72 -53.40
CA GLU A 87 6.27 -22.50 -54.59
C GLU A 87 7.62 -22.05 -55.19
N GLU A 88 7.78 -20.76 -55.48
CA GLU A 88 8.99 -20.18 -56.08
C GLU A 88 10.27 -20.49 -55.28
N TYR A 89 10.17 -20.50 -53.94
CA TYR A 89 11.30 -20.79 -53.06
C TYR A 89 11.43 -22.27 -52.66
N GLY A 90 10.62 -23.17 -53.21
CA GLY A 90 10.71 -24.62 -52.98
C GLY A 90 10.33 -25.07 -51.56
N TRP A 91 9.46 -24.34 -50.88
CA TRP A 91 9.06 -24.64 -49.50
C TRP A 91 7.93 -25.67 -49.41
N ILE A 92 7.05 -25.74 -50.43
CA ILE A 92 5.85 -26.59 -50.38
C ILE A 92 6.19 -28.05 -50.08
N ASP A 93 7.10 -28.66 -50.83
CA ASP A 93 7.47 -30.07 -50.64
C ASP A 93 8.13 -30.33 -49.27
N ASN A 94 8.97 -29.41 -48.81
CA ASN A 94 9.66 -29.53 -47.52
C ASN A 94 8.72 -29.34 -46.33
N LEU A 95 7.75 -28.44 -46.46
CA LEU A 95 6.69 -28.25 -45.48
C LEU A 95 5.73 -29.46 -45.47
N ASN A 96 5.35 -29.98 -46.64
CA ASN A 96 4.56 -31.20 -46.77
C ASN A 96 5.27 -32.39 -46.14
N ASP A 97 6.57 -32.58 -46.39
CA ASP A 97 7.34 -33.63 -45.72
C ASP A 97 7.34 -33.44 -44.19
N ALA A 98 7.63 -32.23 -43.72
CA ALA A 98 7.65 -31.94 -42.29
C ALA A 98 6.30 -32.25 -41.62
N VAL A 99 5.20 -31.76 -42.19
CA VAL A 99 3.88 -31.82 -41.56
C VAL A 99 3.18 -33.16 -41.83
N LEU A 100 3.17 -33.64 -43.07
CA LEU A 100 2.41 -34.83 -43.46
C LEU A 100 3.17 -36.13 -43.22
N ASN A 101 4.49 -36.18 -43.45
CA ASN A 101 5.28 -37.40 -43.27
C ASN A 101 5.90 -37.46 -41.88
N ARG A 102 6.68 -36.45 -41.49
CA ARG A 102 7.37 -36.38 -40.20
C ARG A 102 6.46 -35.98 -39.03
N LYS A 103 5.21 -35.62 -39.30
CA LYS A 103 4.17 -35.25 -38.31
C LYS A 103 4.61 -34.11 -37.38
N ILE A 104 5.41 -33.18 -37.91
CA ILE A 104 5.82 -31.98 -37.20
C ILE A 104 4.61 -31.07 -36.96
N PRO A 105 4.29 -30.72 -35.70
CA PRO A 105 3.19 -29.81 -35.41
C PRO A 105 3.41 -28.43 -36.04
N VAL A 106 2.35 -27.87 -36.64
CA VAL A 106 2.39 -26.57 -37.32
C VAL A 106 1.32 -25.62 -36.79
N LEU A 107 1.66 -24.34 -36.71
CA LEU A 107 0.75 -23.25 -36.36
C LEU A 107 0.75 -22.19 -37.48
N GLY A 108 -0.40 -21.96 -38.10
CA GLY A 108 -0.61 -20.87 -39.05
C GLY A 108 -1.06 -19.59 -38.36
N ILE A 109 -0.51 -18.43 -38.74
CA ILE A 109 -0.88 -17.12 -38.17
C ILE A 109 -1.41 -16.21 -39.29
N CYS A 110 -2.62 -15.66 -39.11
CA CYS A 110 -3.30 -14.77 -40.07
C CYS A 110 -3.42 -15.44 -41.46
N LEU A 111 -2.77 -14.88 -42.48
CA LEU A 111 -2.71 -15.47 -43.82
C LEU A 111 -2.12 -16.89 -43.79
N GLY A 112 -1.18 -17.16 -42.88
CA GLY A 112 -0.61 -18.48 -42.66
C GLY A 112 -1.62 -19.54 -42.24
N MET A 113 -2.71 -19.15 -41.59
CA MET A 113 -3.83 -20.06 -41.29
C MET A 113 -4.65 -20.34 -42.54
N GLN A 114 -4.93 -19.31 -43.36
CA GLN A 114 -5.65 -19.50 -44.62
C GLN A 114 -4.90 -20.47 -45.53
N MET A 115 -3.57 -20.36 -45.61
CA MET A 115 -2.73 -21.24 -46.44
C MET A 115 -2.80 -22.71 -46.03
N LEU A 116 -3.21 -23.07 -44.80
CA LEU A 116 -3.35 -24.47 -44.39
C LEU A 116 -4.57 -25.15 -45.02
N CYS A 117 -5.57 -24.36 -45.46
CA CYS A 117 -6.80 -24.83 -46.08
C CYS A 117 -6.58 -25.23 -47.55
N LYS A 118 -7.61 -25.77 -48.21
CA LYS A 118 -7.60 -26.13 -49.63
C LYS A 118 -7.54 -24.89 -50.55
N SER A 119 -8.24 -23.83 -50.17
CA SER A 119 -8.36 -22.58 -50.94
C SER A 119 -8.84 -21.42 -50.07
N SER A 120 -8.74 -20.20 -50.60
CA SER A 120 -9.32 -18.98 -50.01
C SER A 120 -10.00 -18.14 -51.09
N GLU A 121 -11.19 -17.63 -50.83
CA GLU A 121 -11.91 -16.67 -51.70
C GLU A 121 -11.17 -15.32 -51.84
N GLU A 122 -10.08 -15.10 -51.08
CA GLU A 122 -9.15 -13.99 -51.26
C GLU A 122 -8.11 -14.24 -52.38
N GLY A 123 -8.13 -15.41 -53.04
CA GLY A 123 -7.23 -15.79 -54.12
C GLY A 123 -7.80 -16.89 -55.04
N VAL A 124 -6.98 -17.38 -55.99
CA VAL A 124 -7.34 -18.46 -56.92
C VAL A 124 -6.36 -19.63 -56.90
N LEU A 125 -5.18 -19.48 -56.28
CA LEU A 125 -4.22 -20.57 -56.14
C LEU A 125 -4.70 -21.60 -55.12
N PRO A 126 -4.26 -22.88 -55.24
CA PRO A 126 -4.49 -23.85 -54.18
C PRO A 126 -3.70 -23.47 -52.93
N GLY A 127 -4.26 -23.75 -51.74
CA GLY A 127 -3.53 -23.74 -50.48
C GLY A 127 -2.72 -25.02 -50.27
N LEU A 128 -2.12 -25.18 -49.10
CA LEU A 128 -1.36 -26.37 -48.70
C LEU A 128 -2.26 -27.60 -48.48
N GLY A 129 -3.56 -27.39 -48.21
CA GLY A 129 -4.55 -28.46 -48.11
C GLY A 129 -4.37 -29.40 -46.92
N TRP A 130 -3.65 -29.00 -45.87
CA TRP A 130 -3.47 -29.79 -44.65
C TRP A 130 -4.74 -29.84 -43.78
N ILE A 131 -5.58 -28.81 -43.90
CA ILE A 131 -6.91 -28.75 -43.31
C ILE A 131 -7.92 -28.86 -44.45
N ASP A 132 -8.83 -29.83 -44.34
CA ASP A 132 -9.94 -30.00 -45.28
C ASP A 132 -11.01 -28.91 -45.04
N ALA A 133 -10.72 -27.70 -45.48
CA ALA A 133 -11.59 -26.53 -45.41
C ALA A 133 -11.32 -25.57 -46.57
N GLU A 134 -12.29 -24.70 -46.85
CA GLU A 134 -12.19 -23.57 -47.78
C GLU A 134 -12.43 -22.28 -47.00
N VAL A 135 -11.60 -21.26 -47.21
CA VAL A 135 -11.77 -19.95 -46.57
C VAL A 135 -12.73 -19.12 -47.42
N LYS A 136 -13.86 -18.72 -46.83
CA LYS A 136 -14.90 -17.93 -47.52
C LYS A 136 -14.90 -16.48 -47.06
N LYS A 137 -15.19 -15.57 -47.99
CA LYS A 137 -15.46 -14.17 -47.72
C LYS A 137 -16.85 -14.06 -47.09
N PHE A 138 -17.01 -13.11 -46.17
CA PHE A 138 -18.33 -12.82 -45.61
C PHE A 138 -19.27 -12.32 -46.70
N SER A 139 -20.48 -12.90 -46.78
CA SER A 139 -21.56 -12.44 -47.65
C SER A 139 -22.62 -11.72 -46.80
N PHE A 140 -23.08 -10.57 -47.30
CA PHE A 140 -24.11 -9.75 -46.65
C PHE A 140 -25.33 -9.59 -47.59
N PRO A 141 -26.56 -9.42 -47.08
CA PRO A 141 -27.75 -9.20 -47.89
C PRO A 141 -27.62 -7.99 -48.83
N GLU A 142 -28.27 -8.04 -50.00
CA GLU A 142 -28.33 -6.89 -50.92
C GLU A 142 -29.00 -5.68 -50.24
N GLY A 143 -28.40 -4.49 -50.41
CA GLY A 143 -28.88 -3.24 -49.80
C GLY A 143 -28.20 -2.87 -48.48
N THR A 144 -27.28 -3.69 -47.97
CA THR A 144 -26.45 -3.30 -46.82
C THR A 144 -25.34 -2.35 -47.28
N ASP A 145 -25.52 -1.04 -47.11
CA ASP A 145 -24.52 0.00 -47.46
C ASP A 145 -23.39 0.13 -46.40
N LEU A 146 -23.29 -0.86 -45.52
CA LEU A 146 -22.37 -0.91 -44.39
C LEU A 146 -21.12 -1.69 -44.78
N LYS A 147 -19.98 -1.00 -44.87
CA LYS A 147 -18.67 -1.63 -44.93
C LYS A 147 -18.20 -2.01 -43.51
N ILE A 148 -18.77 -3.10 -42.96
CA ILE A 148 -18.31 -3.94 -41.81
C ILE A 148 -18.17 -3.22 -40.43
N PRO A 149 -18.62 -3.79 -39.28
CA PRO A 149 -19.92 -4.41 -38.97
C PRO A 149 -20.42 -3.85 -37.61
N HIS A 150 -21.11 -2.72 -37.59
CA HIS A 150 -21.60 -2.16 -36.32
C HIS A 150 -23.06 -2.55 -36.13
N MET A 151 -23.31 -3.54 -35.25
CA MET A 151 -24.38 -3.56 -34.24
C MET A 151 -24.20 -4.80 -33.33
N ASP A 152 -23.65 -5.90 -33.86
CA ASP A 152 -23.40 -7.11 -33.05
C ASP A 152 -22.00 -7.14 -32.38
N LEU A 153 -21.00 -6.41 -32.90
CA LEU A 153 -19.66 -6.46 -32.30
C LEU A 153 -19.63 -5.94 -30.86
N ALA A 154 -20.30 -4.82 -30.61
CA ALA A 154 -20.39 -4.25 -29.27
C ALA A 154 -21.14 -5.20 -28.31
N ALA A 155 -22.21 -5.84 -28.78
CA ALA A 155 -22.97 -6.83 -28.01
C ALA A 155 -22.16 -8.12 -27.75
N GLN A 156 -21.32 -8.53 -28.71
CA GLN A 156 -20.58 -9.79 -28.67
C GLN A 156 -19.25 -9.68 -27.93
N PHE A 157 -18.53 -8.56 -28.09
CA PHE A 157 -17.18 -8.35 -27.56
C PHE A 157 -17.14 -7.31 -26.43
N GLY A 158 -18.22 -6.57 -26.23
CA GLY A 158 -18.31 -5.46 -25.30
C GLY A 158 -17.77 -4.16 -25.91
N ASN A 159 -18.36 -3.03 -25.51
CA ASN A 159 -18.01 -1.71 -26.05
C ASN A 159 -16.52 -1.40 -25.91
N GLN A 160 -15.87 -1.84 -24.83
CA GLN A 160 -14.44 -1.63 -24.56
C GLN A 160 -13.50 -2.22 -25.61
N SER A 161 -14.00 -3.09 -26.49
CA SER A 161 -13.22 -3.68 -27.60
C SER A 161 -13.47 -2.99 -28.94
N ILE A 162 -14.28 -1.93 -28.97
CA ILE A 162 -14.71 -1.24 -30.19
C ILE A 162 -14.14 0.17 -30.25
N LEU A 163 -13.26 0.42 -31.22
CA LEU A 163 -12.69 1.74 -31.50
C LEU A 163 -13.21 2.23 -32.86
N VAL A 164 -13.68 3.48 -32.90
CA VAL A 164 -14.17 4.10 -34.14
C VAL A 164 -13.31 5.30 -34.52
N SER A 165 -12.73 5.26 -35.72
CA SER A 165 -11.96 6.38 -36.28
C SER A 165 -12.84 7.31 -37.10
N ILE A 166 -12.72 8.60 -36.85
CA ILE A 166 -13.50 9.66 -37.47
C ILE A 166 -12.54 10.70 -38.03
N ASP A 167 -12.58 10.88 -39.34
CA ASP A 167 -11.81 11.89 -40.04
C ASP A 167 -12.60 13.20 -40.12
N VAL A 168 -11.95 14.30 -39.76
CA VAL A 168 -12.48 15.65 -39.91
C VAL A 168 -11.48 16.56 -40.61
N LYS A 169 -12.01 17.58 -41.27
CA LYS A 169 -11.22 18.59 -41.99
C LYS A 169 -11.90 19.95 -41.92
N LYS A 170 -11.14 21.02 -41.75
CA LYS A 170 -11.69 22.38 -41.89
C LYS A 170 -11.93 22.74 -43.35
N ASP A 171 -13.10 23.30 -43.63
CA ASP A 171 -13.36 23.94 -44.92
C ASP A 171 -12.67 25.30 -45.04
N TRP A 172 -12.79 25.95 -46.19
CA TRP A 172 -12.17 27.25 -46.46
C TRP A 172 -12.69 28.39 -45.56
N LEU A 173 -13.83 28.20 -44.87
CA LEU A 173 -14.38 29.12 -43.88
C LEU A 173 -13.95 28.74 -42.45
N GLY A 174 -13.07 27.74 -42.29
CA GLY A 174 -12.60 27.25 -41.01
C GLY A 174 -13.59 26.35 -40.27
N LYS A 175 -14.71 25.94 -40.89
CA LYS A 175 -15.70 25.06 -40.25
C LYS A 175 -15.26 23.61 -40.37
N VAL A 176 -15.31 22.90 -39.24
CA VAL A 176 -14.99 21.47 -39.18
C VAL A 176 -16.09 20.66 -39.89
N LYS A 177 -15.69 19.80 -40.81
CA LYS A 177 -16.55 18.88 -41.56
C LYS A 177 -16.03 17.46 -41.41
N LEU A 178 -16.95 16.50 -41.37
CA LEU A 178 -16.59 15.09 -41.58
C LEU A 178 -15.96 14.93 -42.95
N TYR A 179 -14.91 14.13 -43.02
CA TYR A 179 -14.16 13.85 -44.23
C TYR A 179 -14.14 12.35 -44.49
N SER A 180 -14.33 11.95 -45.74
CA SER A 180 -14.15 10.56 -46.16
C SER A 180 -12.88 10.46 -46.98
N ALA A 181 -11.84 9.83 -46.41
CA ALA A 181 -10.60 9.54 -47.12
C ALA A 181 -10.85 8.65 -48.36
N ALA A 182 -11.86 7.77 -48.31
CA ALA A 182 -12.22 6.89 -49.42
C ALA A 182 -12.77 7.64 -50.64
N THR A 183 -13.49 8.75 -50.43
CA THR A 183 -14.11 9.52 -51.52
C THR A 183 -13.47 10.88 -51.74
N GLY A 184 -12.58 11.31 -50.86
CA GLY A 184 -11.95 12.63 -50.88
C GLY A 184 -12.91 13.80 -50.64
N LYS A 185 -14.12 13.54 -50.10
CA LYS A 185 -15.22 14.51 -50.00
C LYS A 185 -15.63 14.74 -48.55
N THR A 186 -16.18 15.93 -48.29
CA THR A 186 -16.80 16.25 -47.00
C THR A 186 -18.23 15.71 -46.95
N ILE A 187 -18.66 15.31 -45.76
CA ILE A 187 -20.00 14.79 -45.49
C ILE A 187 -20.83 15.90 -44.83
N SER A 188 -22.12 16.00 -45.20
CA SER A 188 -23.02 17.06 -44.74
C SER A 188 -23.40 16.95 -43.26
N LYS A 189 -23.40 15.72 -42.72
CA LYS A 189 -23.75 15.43 -41.33
C LYS A 189 -22.81 16.18 -40.37
N PRO A 190 -23.33 16.81 -39.30
CA PRO A 190 -22.50 17.40 -38.26
C PRO A 190 -21.55 16.38 -37.65
N TRP A 191 -20.27 16.74 -37.53
CA TRP A 191 -19.24 15.82 -37.02
C TRP A 191 -19.47 15.43 -35.54
N THR A 192 -20.01 16.35 -34.74
CA THR A 192 -20.40 16.11 -33.33
C THR A 192 -21.55 15.12 -33.20
N GLU A 193 -22.55 15.18 -34.09
CA GLU A 193 -23.65 14.22 -34.12
C GLU A 193 -23.16 12.83 -34.50
N PHE A 194 -22.23 12.74 -35.46
CA PHE A 194 -21.61 11.48 -35.86
C PHE A 194 -20.80 10.84 -34.73
N LEU A 195 -20.07 11.66 -33.95
CA LEU A 195 -19.38 11.19 -32.74
C LEU A 195 -20.35 10.57 -31.73
N GLN A 196 -21.44 11.26 -31.44
CA GLN A 196 -22.45 10.77 -30.48
C GLN A 196 -23.13 9.50 -30.98
N ASP A 197 -23.40 9.40 -32.29
CA ASP A 197 -23.99 8.20 -32.86
C ASP A 197 -23.03 7.01 -32.85
N ALA A 198 -21.73 7.24 -33.04
CA ALA A 198 -20.72 6.19 -32.87
C ALA A 198 -20.70 5.65 -31.42
N VAL A 199 -20.76 6.53 -30.43
CA VAL A 199 -20.85 6.14 -29.01
C VAL A 199 -22.14 5.39 -28.72
N LYS A 200 -23.30 5.88 -29.19
CA LYS A 200 -24.59 5.17 -29.04
C LYS A 200 -24.59 3.81 -29.73
N ALA A 201 -23.85 3.66 -30.83
CA ALA A 201 -23.68 2.39 -31.53
C ALA A 201 -22.69 1.44 -30.86
N GLY A 202 -22.12 1.79 -29.69
CA GLY A 202 -21.28 0.92 -28.88
C GLY A 202 -19.77 1.11 -29.08
N ALA A 203 -19.32 2.24 -29.64
CA ALA A 203 -17.90 2.59 -29.61
C ALA A 203 -17.45 2.82 -28.16
N GLY A 204 -16.46 2.05 -27.70
CA GLY A 204 -15.80 2.23 -26.41
C GLY A 204 -14.65 3.21 -26.45
N GLU A 205 -14.12 3.55 -27.63
CA GLU A 205 -13.11 4.59 -27.84
C GLU A 205 -13.32 5.29 -29.20
N ILE A 206 -12.95 6.57 -29.28
CA ILE A 206 -12.99 7.36 -30.50
C ILE A 206 -11.59 7.81 -30.88
N VAL A 207 -11.21 7.58 -32.14
CA VAL A 207 -10.04 8.23 -32.76
C VAL A 207 -10.54 9.40 -33.60
N LEU A 208 -10.14 10.62 -33.27
CA LEU A 208 -10.49 11.82 -34.04
C LEU A 208 -9.28 12.36 -34.77
N ASN A 209 -9.34 12.29 -36.10
CA ASN A 209 -8.24 12.68 -36.98
C ASN A 209 -8.51 14.01 -37.67
N ALA A 210 -7.71 15.02 -37.35
CA ALA A 210 -7.66 16.29 -38.06
C ALA A 210 -6.82 16.15 -39.33
N VAL A 211 -7.45 15.76 -40.43
CA VAL A 211 -6.79 15.41 -41.69
C VAL A 211 -5.97 16.57 -42.28
N ASP A 212 -6.40 17.82 -42.09
CA ASP A 212 -5.65 19.01 -42.50
C ASP A 212 -4.42 19.31 -41.64
N LYS A 213 -4.31 18.67 -40.47
CA LYS A 213 -3.16 18.78 -39.56
C LYS A 213 -2.25 17.57 -39.60
N ASP A 214 -2.72 16.43 -40.07
CA ASP A 214 -1.93 15.21 -40.09
C ASP A 214 -0.64 15.35 -40.93
N GLY A 215 0.46 14.84 -40.39
CA GLY A 215 1.80 14.97 -40.97
C GLY A 215 2.42 16.38 -40.99
N THR A 216 1.71 17.43 -40.57
CA THR A 216 2.22 18.82 -40.69
C THR A 216 3.29 19.19 -39.67
N LEU A 217 3.30 18.53 -38.51
CA LEU A 217 4.14 18.87 -37.34
C LEU A 217 3.98 20.33 -36.86
N GLN A 218 2.84 20.98 -37.16
CA GLN A 218 2.56 22.40 -36.86
C GLN A 218 1.65 22.61 -35.63
N GLY A 219 1.56 21.61 -34.76
CA GLY A 219 0.69 21.61 -33.59
C GLY A 219 -0.71 21.05 -33.88
N MET A 220 -1.28 20.43 -32.84
CA MET A 220 -2.60 19.80 -32.86
C MET A 220 -3.73 20.84 -32.73
N ASP A 221 -4.94 20.48 -33.17
CA ASP A 221 -6.12 21.35 -33.04
C ASP A 221 -6.78 21.21 -31.66
N LEU A 222 -6.31 22.01 -30.70
CA LEU A 222 -6.77 21.93 -29.31
C LEU A 222 -8.27 22.27 -29.15
N ASN A 223 -8.81 23.18 -29.96
CA ASN A 223 -10.22 23.53 -29.92
C ASN A 223 -11.12 22.39 -30.41
N LEU A 224 -10.68 21.68 -31.45
CA LEU A 224 -11.36 20.49 -31.94
C LEU A 224 -11.36 19.39 -30.88
N ILE A 225 -10.20 19.14 -30.26
CA ILE A 225 -10.04 18.14 -29.20
C ILE A 225 -10.96 18.45 -28.02
N GLN A 226 -10.97 19.70 -27.54
CA GLN A 226 -11.80 20.11 -26.42
C GLN A 226 -13.31 20.02 -26.71
N GLN A 227 -13.72 20.34 -27.94
CA GLN A 227 -15.13 20.17 -28.34
C GLN A 227 -15.52 18.69 -28.42
N ALA A 228 -14.64 17.86 -28.98
CA ALA A 228 -14.87 16.43 -29.10
C ALA A 228 -14.96 15.77 -27.72
N SER A 229 -13.99 16.02 -26.84
CA SER A 229 -13.93 15.41 -25.50
C SER A 229 -15.15 15.76 -24.64
N LYS A 230 -15.66 17.00 -24.74
CA LYS A 230 -16.90 17.42 -24.06
C LYS A 230 -18.17 16.79 -24.64
N SER A 231 -18.13 16.25 -25.86
CA SER A 231 -19.31 15.75 -26.58
C SER A 231 -19.53 14.24 -26.48
N ILE A 232 -18.57 13.50 -25.94
CA ILE A 232 -18.58 12.04 -25.82
C ILE A 232 -18.22 11.59 -24.40
N SER A 233 -18.73 10.44 -23.98
CA SER A 233 -18.46 9.86 -22.65
C SER A 233 -17.34 8.81 -22.66
N VAL A 234 -16.73 8.57 -23.81
CA VAL A 234 -15.72 7.53 -24.03
C VAL A 234 -14.36 8.15 -24.33
N PRO A 235 -13.24 7.45 -24.08
CA PRO A 235 -11.90 7.96 -24.36
C PRO A 235 -11.72 8.50 -25.79
N LEU A 236 -11.00 9.61 -25.89
CA LEU A 236 -10.68 10.28 -27.15
C LEU A 236 -9.19 10.15 -27.47
N ILE A 237 -8.87 9.63 -28.65
CA ILE A 237 -7.53 9.60 -29.19
C ILE A 237 -7.42 10.70 -30.25
N ALA A 238 -6.62 11.73 -29.99
CA ALA A 238 -6.40 12.84 -30.91
C ALA A 238 -5.33 12.49 -31.94
N VAL A 239 -5.58 12.78 -33.22
CA VAL A 239 -4.64 12.55 -34.32
C VAL A 239 -4.49 13.80 -35.18
N GLY A 240 -3.25 14.10 -35.55
CA GLY A 240 -2.89 15.14 -36.50
C GLY A 240 -2.20 16.36 -35.87
N GLY A 241 -1.04 16.72 -36.41
CA GLY A 241 -0.34 17.98 -36.11
C GLY A 241 0.77 17.90 -35.07
N ALA A 242 0.90 16.81 -34.29
CA ALA A 242 1.93 16.69 -33.26
C ALA A 242 3.35 16.80 -33.84
N GLY A 243 4.09 17.85 -33.47
CA GLY A 243 5.49 18.10 -33.90
C GLY A 243 6.50 18.08 -32.76
N SER A 244 6.03 18.14 -31.52
CA SER A 244 6.82 18.19 -30.31
C SER A 244 6.14 17.47 -29.15
N LEU A 245 6.90 17.17 -28.10
CA LEU A 245 6.36 16.71 -26.82
C LEU A 245 5.30 17.70 -26.26
N GLN A 246 5.52 19.00 -26.43
CA GLN A 246 4.59 20.03 -25.95
C GLN A 246 3.23 19.97 -26.66
N ASP A 247 3.20 19.60 -27.95
CA ASP A 247 1.93 19.42 -28.68
C ASP A 247 1.14 18.24 -28.13
N ILE A 248 1.84 17.16 -27.74
CA ILE A 248 1.23 15.99 -27.11
C ILE A 248 0.65 16.39 -25.75
N LYS A 249 1.42 17.12 -24.92
CA LYS A 249 0.93 17.65 -23.64
C LYS A 249 -0.32 18.52 -23.82
N ALA A 250 -0.25 19.48 -24.73
CA ALA A 250 -1.36 20.41 -24.97
C ALA A 250 -2.64 19.69 -25.43
N ALA A 251 -2.51 18.62 -26.21
CA ALA A 251 -3.66 17.81 -26.63
C ALA A 251 -4.29 17.03 -25.46
N ILE A 252 -3.47 16.48 -24.55
CA ILE A 252 -3.98 15.85 -23.31
C ILE A 252 -4.66 16.89 -22.42
N ASP A 253 -4.03 18.05 -22.21
CA ASP A 253 -4.59 19.17 -21.43
C ASP A 253 -5.91 19.69 -22.04
N ALA A 254 -6.09 19.56 -23.37
CA ALA A 254 -7.33 19.88 -24.07
C ALA A 254 -8.43 18.80 -23.94
N GLY A 255 -8.14 17.67 -23.28
CA GLY A 255 -9.10 16.60 -22.97
C GLY A 255 -8.98 15.35 -23.85
N ALA A 256 -7.91 15.19 -24.62
CA ALA A 256 -7.61 13.89 -25.24
C ALA A 256 -7.18 12.88 -24.16
N SER A 257 -7.66 11.65 -24.25
CA SER A 257 -7.20 10.53 -23.41
C SER A 257 -5.88 9.94 -23.92
N ALA A 258 -5.63 10.05 -25.23
CA ALA A 258 -4.35 9.68 -25.83
C ALA A 258 -4.09 10.52 -27.09
N VAL A 259 -2.84 10.48 -27.58
CA VAL A 259 -2.42 11.18 -28.80
C VAL A 259 -1.72 10.19 -29.72
N SER A 260 -2.12 10.18 -31.00
CA SER A 260 -1.38 9.52 -32.06
C SER A 260 -0.44 10.52 -32.73
N ALA A 261 0.87 10.23 -32.70
CA ALA A 261 1.91 11.11 -33.19
C ALA A 261 2.89 10.39 -34.15
N GLY A 262 2.35 9.65 -35.13
CA GLY A 262 3.16 8.85 -36.06
C GLY A 262 4.23 9.66 -36.78
N ALA A 263 3.89 10.84 -37.30
CA ALA A 263 4.84 11.71 -38.00
C ALA A 263 5.98 12.20 -37.09
N PHE A 264 5.70 12.50 -35.82
CA PHE A 264 6.70 12.91 -34.83
C PHE A 264 7.77 11.84 -34.59
N PHE A 265 7.38 10.55 -34.54
CA PHE A 265 8.32 9.46 -34.29
C PHE A 265 9.10 8.99 -35.53
N VAL A 266 8.60 9.31 -36.73
CA VAL A 266 9.11 8.75 -38.00
C VAL A 266 9.92 9.75 -38.81
N PHE A 267 9.62 11.05 -38.74
CA PHE A 267 10.22 12.07 -39.60
C PHE A 267 11.23 12.97 -38.90
N GLN A 268 12.47 13.03 -39.40
CA GLN A 268 13.30 14.23 -39.31
C GLN A 268 14.21 14.43 -40.54
N GLY A 269 13.77 15.25 -41.51
CA GLY A 269 14.62 15.90 -42.52
C GLY A 269 14.88 15.12 -43.83
N PRO A 270 15.21 15.83 -44.94
CA PRO A 270 15.29 15.28 -46.31
C PRO A 270 16.41 14.26 -46.55
N HIS A 271 17.25 13.98 -45.54
CA HIS A 271 18.42 13.10 -45.64
C HIS A 271 18.56 12.08 -44.50
N ARG A 272 17.54 11.87 -43.64
CA ARG A 272 17.64 10.89 -42.55
C ARG A 272 16.85 9.62 -42.89
N ALA A 273 17.50 8.46 -42.73
CA ALA A 273 16.84 7.16 -42.76
C ALA A 273 15.77 7.08 -41.66
N VAL A 274 14.72 6.28 -41.89
CA VAL A 274 13.64 6.04 -40.92
C VAL A 274 14.24 5.45 -39.63
N LEU A 275 14.50 6.32 -38.65
CA LEU A 275 14.91 5.96 -37.31
C LEU A 275 13.75 6.33 -36.40
N ILE A 276 13.07 5.30 -35.89
CA ILE A 276 12.02 5.49 -34.90
C ILE A 276 12.72 5.88 -33.60
N THR A 277 12.70 7.18 -33.28
CA THR A 277 13.25 7.72 -32.04
C THR A 277 12.13 8.01 -31.08
N TYR A 278 12.16 7.36 -29.91
CA TYR A 278 11.24 7.63 -28.81
C TYR A 278 11.87 8.65 -27.85
N PRO A 279 11.06 9.55 -27.26
CA PRO A 279 11.47 10.36 -26.12
C PRO A 279 12.07 9.51 -25.01
N LYS A 280 13.09 10.03 -24.33
CA LYS A 280 13.64 9.34 -23.15
C LYS A 280 12.59 9.33 -22.05
N TYR A 281 12.57 8.29 -21.23
CA TYR A 281 11.63 8.18 -20.12
C TYR A 281 11.65 9.42 -19.20
N LYS A 282 12.84 9.95 -18.90
CA LYS A 282 13.03 11.19 -18.14
C LYS A 282 12.36 12.43 -18.77
N GLU A 283 12.35 12.51 -20.10
CA GLU A 283 11.70 13.61 -20.84
C GLU A 283 10.18 13.49 -20.80
N LEU A 284 9.64 12.26 -20.75
CA LEU A 284 8.20 12.00 -20.55
C LEU A 284 7.78 12.27 -19.10
N GLU A 285 8.60 11.86 -18.13
CA GLU A 285 8.37 12.06 -16.71
C GLU A 285 8.31 13.55 -16.34
N GLN A 286 9.18 14.38 -16.94
CA GLN A 286 9.16 15.83 -16.77
C GLN A 286 7.92 16.51 -17.38
N LEU A 287 7.31 15.90 -18.38
CA LEU A 287 6.29 16.51 -19.23
C LEU A 287 4.86 16.10 -18.83
N PHE A 288 4.71 14.86 -18.39
CA PHE A 288 3.46 14.26 -17.95
C PHE A 288 3.40 14.03 -16.45
N SER A 289 4.22 14.77 -15.67
CA SER A 289 4.25 14.74 -14.21
C SER A 289 2.84 14.51 -13.66
N VAL A 290 2.60 13.27 -13.23
CA VAL A 290 1.30 12.88 -12.70
C VAL A 290 1.25 13.51 -11.32
N SER A 291 0.68 14.70 -11.21
CA SER A 291 0.27 15.20 -9.91
C SER A 291 -0.94 14.37 -9.48
N GLY A 292 -0.67 13.37 -8.67
CA GLY A 292 -1.58 12.33 -8.21
C GLY A 292 -0.72 11.15 -7.75
N GLY A 293 -0.91 10.67 -6.52
CA GLY A 293 -0.09 9.57 -6.00
C GLY A 293 -0.12 8.37 -6.95
N VAL A 294 1.03 8.02 -7.51
CA VAL A 294 1.15 6.89 -8.46
C VAL A 294 0.77 5.58 -7.77
N ASP A 295 1.11 5.49 -6.50
CA ASP A 295 0.80 4.42 -5.56
C ASP A 295 -0.71 4.27 -5.29
N SER A 296 -1.40 5.36 -4.95
CA SER A 296 -2.86 5.37 -4.71
C SER A 296 -3.65 5.16 -6.00
N SER A 297 -3.14 5.69 -7.12
CA SER A 297 -3.68 5.44 -8.46
C SER A 297 -3.56 3.97 -8.89
N TRP A 298 -2.45 3.32 -8.54
CA TRP A 298 -2.29 1.89 -8.80
C TRP A 298 -3.14 1.02 -7.88
N ALA A 299 -3.27 1.42 -6.60
CA ALA A 299 -4.10 0.71 -5.63
C ALA A 299 -5.57 0.65 -6.06
N ILE A 300 -6.12 1.74 -6.59
CA ILE A 300 -7.50 1.78 -7.09
C ILE A 300 -7.71 0.94 -8.36
N VAL A 301 -6.72 0.90 -9.26
CA VAL A 301 -6.72 0.01 -10.44
C VAL A 301 -6.76 -1.45 -9.99
N LEU A 302 -5.85 -1.83 -9.09
CA LEU A 302 -5.77 -3.21 -8.59
C LEU A 302 -7.04 -3.61 -7.83
N ALA A 303 -7.60 -2.72 -7.01
CA ALA A 303 -8.87 -2.95 -6.34
C ALA A 303 -9.97 -3.27 -7.35
N LYS A 304 -10.03 -2.55 -8.47
CA LYS A 304 -11.00 -2.80 -9.54
C LYS A 304 -10.75 -4.13 -10.26
N GLU A 305 -9.50 -4.47 -10.57
CA GLU A 305 -9.12 -5.74 -11.20
C GLU A 305 -9.46 -6.95 -10.33
N LEU A 306 -9.33 -6.80 -9.00
CA LEU A 306 -9.71 -7.82 -8.02
C LEU A 306 -11.23 -7.90 -7.77
N GLY A 307 -12.04 -7.13 -8.51
CA GLY A 307 -13.49 -7.13 -8.40
C GLY A 307 -14.05 -6.37 -7.20
N LEU A 308 -13.24 -5.53 -6.54
CA LEU A 308 -13.70 -4.69 -5.44
C LEU A 308 -14.49 -3.48 -5.96
N ARG A 309 -15.30 -2.90 -5.07
CA ARG A 309 -16.07 -1.67 -5.30
C ARG A 309 -15.57 -0.57 -4.36
N PRO A 310 -14.40 0.02 -4.64
CA PRO A 310 -13.84 1.05 -3.76
C PRO A 310 -14.65 2.35 -3.84
N LEU A 311 -14.59 3.14 -2.77
CA LEU A 311 -14.88 4.57 -2.78
C LEU A 311 -13.53 5.29 -2.74
N ALA A 312 -13.20 6.05 -3.78
CA ALA A 312 -12.01 6.89 -3.78
C ALA A 312 -12.24 8.07 -2.84
N VAL A 313 -11.31 8.31 -1.92
CA VAL A 313 -11.34 9.47 -1.02
C VAL A 313 -10.11 10.32 -1.35
N HIS A 314 -10.35 11.58 -1.67
CA HIS A 314 -9.32 12.56 -1.93
C HIS A 314 -9.43 13.71 -0.92
N MET A 315 -8.31 14.17 -0.40
CA MET A 315 -8.25 15.36 0.43
C MET A 315 -7.56 16.47 -0.36
N ASP A 316 -8.25 17.59 -0.54
CA ASP A 316 -7.71 18.80 -1.13
C ASP A 316 -7.26 19.73 0.01
N ASN A 317 -5.95 19.90 0.15
CA ASN A 317 -5.35 20.77 1.15
C ASN A 317 -5.15 22.21 0.66
N GLY A 318 -5.73 22.57 -0.49
CA GLY A 318 -5.59 23.87 -1.12
C GLY A 318 -4.33 24.03 -1.97
N TRP A 319 -3.43 23.05 -2.02
CA TRP A 319 -2.22 23.07 -2.87
C TRP A 319 -2.37 22.32 -4.20
N ASN A 320 -3.49 21.62 -4.40
CA ASN A 320 -3.74 20.91 -5.65
C ASN A 320 -3.73 21.84 -6.86
N SER A 321 -3.05 21.40 -7.91
CA SER A 321 -3.19 22.02 -9.23
C SER A 321 -4.49 21.55 -9.90
N GLU A 322 -5.02 22.36 -10.82
CA GLU A 322 -6.17 21.95 -11.66
C GLU A 322 -5.85 20.66 -12.43
N LEU A 323 -4.59 20.48 -12.86
CA LEU A 323 -4.12 19.27 -13.51
C LEU A 323 -4.23 18.04 -12.58
N ALA A 324 -3.89 18.19 -11.30
CA ALA A 324 -4.00 17.11 -10.32
C ALA A 324 -5.44 16.66 -10.09
N GLN A 325 -6.33 17.63 -9.90
CA GLN A 325 -7.76 17.38 -9.74
C GLN A 325 -8.34 16.68 -10.97
N ASN A 326 -8.00 17.17 -12.18
CA ASN A 326 -8.45 16.57 -13.43
C ASN A 326 -7.91 15.13 -13.62
N ASN A 327 -6.67 14.86 -13.22
CA ASN A 327 -6.08 13.52 -13.32
C ASN A 327 -6.81 12.51 -12.41
N ILE A 328 -7.09 12.90 -11.16
CA ILE A 328 -7.84 12.08 -10.20
C ILE A 328 -9.25 11.81 -10.73
N GLU A 329 -9.94 12.85 -11.21
CA GLU A 329 -11.29 12.71 -11.76
C GLU A 329 -11.31 11.80 -12.98
N ASN A 330 -10.38 11.98 -13.92
CA ASN A 330 -10.28 11.15 -15.13
C ASN A 330 -10.01 9.68 -14.79
N LEU A 331 -9.11 9.41 -13.84
CA LEU A 331 -8.80 8.04 -13.39
C LEU A 331 -10.03 7.37 -12.78
N VAL A 332 -10.68 8.04 -11.82
CA VAL A 332 -11.82 7.48 -11.08
C VAL A 332 -13.02 7.29 -12.00
N ARG A 333 -13.28 8.24 -12.90
CA ARG A 333 -14.29 8.12 -13.95
C ARG A 333 -13.99 6.97 -14.91
N GLY A 334 -12.74 6.83 -15.35
CA GLY A 334 -12.31 5.75 -16.23
C GLY A 334 -12.48 4.35 -15.61
N LEU A 335 -12.29 4.22 -14.30
CA LEU A 335 -12.47 2.96 -13.57
C LEU A 335 -13.92 2.71 -13.12
N GLY A 336 -14.82 3.67 -13.32
CA GLY A 336 -16.18 3.62 -12.78
C GLY A 336 -16.17 3.41 -11.27
N VAL A 337 -15.39 4.22 -10.57
CA VAL A 337 -15.30 4.29 -9.11
C VAL A 337 -15.94 5.60 -8.64
N ASP A 338 -16.53 5.63 -7.45
CA ASP A 338 -17.07 6.86 -6.87
C ASP A 338 -15.93 7.68 -6.23
N LEU A 339 -15.95 9.01 -6.36
CA LEU A 339 -14.98 9.92 -5.75
C LEU A 339 -15.65 10.80 -4.68
N TYR A 340 -15.06 10.83 -3.49
CA TYR A 340 -15.36 11.81 -2.46
C TYR A 340 -14.14 12.73 -2.26
N THR A 341 -14.33 14.04 -2.45
CA THR A 341 -13.30 15.05 -2.19
C THR A 341 -13.63 15.83 -0.93
N HIS A 342 -12.73 15.81 0.05
CA HIS A 342 -12.78 16.69 1.22
C HIS A 342 -11.87 17.89 0.96
N VAL A 343 -12.45 19.10 0.93
CA VAL A 343 -11.67 20.34 0.82
C VAL A 343 -11.45 20.89 2.21
N ILE A 344 -10.19 21.07 2.61
CA ILE A 344 -9.87 21.66 3.92
C ILE A 344 -10.23 23.15 3.95
N ASP A 345 -10.53 23.67 5.14
CA ASP A 345 -10.56 25.12 5.33
C ASP A 345 -9.14 25.68 5.12
N TRP A 346 -8.97 26.43 4.03
CA TRP A 346 -7.68 26.95 3.63
C TRP A 346 -7.11 27.97 4.62
N ASP A 347 -7.97 28.78 5.24
CA ASP A 347 -7.51 29.82 6.16
C ASP A 347 -6.97 29.18 7.45
N GLU A 348 -7.66 28.15 7.96
CA GLU A 348 -7.20 27.34 9.09
C GLU A 348 -5.89 26.59 8.75
N TYR A 349 -5.86 25.88 7.62
CA TYR A 349 -4.69 25.10 7.20
C TYR A 349 -3.45 25.98 6.99
N ARG A 350 -3.61 27.14 6.34
CA ARG A 350 -2.54 28.11 6.15
C ARG A 350 -2.02 28.65 7.50
N SER A 351 -2.90 28.91 8.46
CA SER A 351 -2.49 29.37 9.79
C SER A 351 -1.64 28.31 10.51
N LEU A 352 -2.01 27.04 10.39
CA LEU A 352 -1.23 25.94 10.97
C LEU A 352 0.13 25.77 10.28
N MET A 353 0.17 25.87 8.94
CA MET A 353 1.43 25.88 8.19
C MET A 353 2.34 27.03 8.61
N GLN A 354 1.77 28.23 8.84
CA GLN A 354 2.51 29.38 9.33
C GLN A 354 3.17 29.06 10.68
N SER A 355 2.44 28.47 11.63
CA SER A 355 3.01 28.06 12.92
C SER A 355 4.15 27.05 12.77
N PHE A 356 4.09 26.16 11.76
CA PHE A 356 5.17 25.22 11.46
C PHE A 356 6.42 25.91 10.94
N PHE A 357 6.26 26.90 10.05
CA PHE A 357 7.37 27.73 9.60
C PHE A 357 7.97 28.54 10.75
N ASP A 358 7.15 29.15 11.59
CA ASP A 358 7.62 29.93 12.74
C ASP A 358 8.37 29.06 13.77
N ALA A 359 7.95 27.80 13.92
CA ALA A 359 8.57 26.82 14.79
C ALA A 359 9.74 26.03 14.15
N ASP A 360 10.08 26.30 12.88
CA ASP A 360 11.10 25.58 12.10
C ASP A 360 10.92 24.05 12.10
N VAL A 361 9.67 23.60 11.98
CA VAL A 361 9.36 22.18 11.90
C VAL A 361 9.71 21.68 10.50
N ILE A 362 10.58 20.68 10.44
CA ILE A 362 11.16 20.15 9.19
C ILE A 362 10.12 19.44 8.30
N ASP A 363 9.00 18.98 8.87
CA ASP A 363 7.98 18.19 8.16
C ASP A 363 6.60 18.86 8.14
N VAL A 364 6.44 19.86 7.27
CA VAL A 364 5.17 20.61 7.11
C VAL A 364 4.03 19.73 6.56
N GLU A 365 4.35 18.65 5.85
CA GLU A 365 3.36 17.69 5.32
C GLU A 365 2.63 16.89 6.41
N LEU A 366 3.18 16.83 7.63
CA LEU A 366 2.53 16.18 8.78
C LEU A 366 1.11 16.71 9.04
N LEU A 367 0.90 17.99 8.77
CA LEU A 367 -0.42 18.64 8.85
C LEU A 367 -1.44 17.97 7.93
N TYR A 368 -1.03 17.71 6.68
CA TYR A 368 -1.86 17.07 5.67
C TYR A 368 -2.09 15.59 5.99
N ASP A 369 -1.03 14.85 6.29
CA ASP A 369 -1.09 13.39 6.48
C ASP A 369 -2.06 13.01 7.62
N ASN A 370 -2.01 13.74 8.74
CA ASN A 370 -2.91 13.51 9.86
C ASN A 370 -4.37 13.85 9.51
N ALA A 371 -4.60 14.96 8.80
CA ALA A 371 -5.92 15.37 8.41
C ALA A 371 -6.53 14.40 7.38
N MET A 372 -5.73 13.90 6.43
CA MET A 372 -6.15 12.92 5.44
C MET A 372 -6.57 11.61 6.10
N LEU A 373 -5.76 11.09 7.04
CA LEU A 373 -6.11 9.90 7.82
C LEU A 373 -7.42 10.11 8.58
N ALA A 374 -7.58 11.23 9.28
CA ALA A 374 -8.80 11.53 10.03
C ALA A 374 -10.05 11.54 9.13
N VAL A 375 -9.99 12.18 7.97
CA VAL A 375 -11.08 12.21 6.98
C VAL A 375 -11.44 10.81 6.50
N ILE A 376 -10.43 9.99 6.16
CA ILE A 376 -10.66 8.62 5.68
C ILE A 376 -11.34 7.78 6.77
N TYR A 377 -10.88 7.84 8.02
CA TYR A 377 -11.50 7.10 9.13
C TYR A 377 -12.92 7.58 9.42
N GLN A 378 -13.18 8.89 9.40
CA GLN A 378 -14.51 9.44 9.58
C GLN A 378 -15.48 8.97 8.48
N LEU A 379 -15.04 8.95 7.22
CA LEU A 379 -15.84 8.47 6.10
C LEU A 379 -16.07 6.96 6.17
N ALA A 380 -15.05 6.20 6.55
CA ALA A 380 -15.17 4.76 6.73
C ALA A 380 -16.20 4.42 7.82
N ALA A 381 -16.13 5.10 8.97
CA ALA A 381 -17.10 4.96 10.05
C ALA A 381 -18.52 5.38 9.61
N LYS A 382 -18.66 6.55 8.97
CA LYS A 382 -19.95 7.08 8.48
C LYS A 382 -20.62 6.14 7.47
N ASN A 383 -19.85 5.54 6.58
CA ASN A 383 -20.36 4.65 5.52
C ASN A 383 -20.32 3.17 5.89
N LYS A 384 -19.95 2.82 7.14
CA LYS A 384 -19.80 1.45 7.63
C LYS A 384 -18.85 0.60 6.76
N VAL A 385 -17.81 1.24 6.21
CA VAL A 385 -16.75 0.60 5.43
C VAL A 385 -15.72 0.03 6.41
N LYS A 386 -15.55 -1.30 6.40
CA LYS A 386 -14.67 -2.01 7.33
C LYS A 386 -13.20 -2.05 6.90
N PHE A 387 -12.93 -1.79 5.63
CA PHE A 387 -11.61 -1.96 5.03
C PHE A 387 -11.20 -0.69 4.32
N ILE A 388 -10.04 -0.15 4.70
CA ILE A 388 -9.40 0.98 4.03
C ILE A 388 -8.24 0.40 3.23
N LEU A 389 -8.19 0.72 1.94
CA LEU A 389 -7.07 0.37 1.08
C LEU A 389 -6.15 1.59 0.97
N THR A 390 -4.87 1.41 1.28
CA THR A 390 -3.84 2.44 1.09
C THR A 390 -2.82 1.96 0.07
N GLY A 391 -2.51 2.80 -0.91
CA GLY A 391 -1.31 2.66 -1.73
C GLY A 391 -0.10 3.16 -0.94
N ILE A 392 1.04 2.50 -1.09
CA ILE A 392 2.34 2.96 -0.61
C ILE A 392 3.37 2.50 -1.63
N ASN A 393 4.22 3.39 -2.12
CA ASN A 393 5.36 3.02 -2.96
C ASN A 393 6.65 3.00 -2.14
N LYS A 394 6.98 1.82 -1.59
CA LYS A 394 8.19 1.61 -0.79
C LYS A 394 9.49 2.02 -1.52
N ALA A 395 9.56 1.96 -2.84
CA ALA A 395 10.77 2.34 -3.58
C ALA A 395 11.00 3.88 -3.61
N THR A 396 9.93 4.68 -3.53
CA THR A 396 9.99 6.14 -3.47
C THR A 396 9.72 6.69 -2.07
N GLU A 397 9.12 5.90 -1.19
CA GLU A 397 8.61 6.32 0.13
C GLU A 397 9.24 5.56 1.32
N GLY A 398 10.14 4.58 1.13
CA GLY A 398 10.80 3.93 2.28
C GLY A 398 11.97 2.95 2.06
N ILE A 399 13.12 3.24 2.68
CA ILE A 399 14.19 2.28 3.04
C ILE A 399 14.50 2.48 4.54
N PRO A 400 14.78 1.43 5.33
CA PRO A 400 15.05 1.54 6.76
C PRO A 400 16.31 2.36 7.05
N LEU A 401 16.17 3.38 7.91
CA LEU A 401 17.28 4.05 8.58
C LEU A 401 17.68 3.31 9.87
N PRO A 402 18.89 3.58 10.40
CA PRO A 402 19.38 2.93 11.61
C PRO A 402 18.46 3.15 12.81
N PRO A 403 18.45 2.21 13.79
CA PRO A 403 17.65 2.34 15.00
C PRO A 403 17.90 3.67 15.73
N GLY A 404 16.84 4.43 16.00
CA GLY A 404 16.87 5.65 16.81
C GLY A 404 16.60 6.97 16.07
N TRP A 405 16.40 6.95 14.75
CA TRP A 405 16.08 8.15 13.97
C TRP A 405 14.64 8.06 13.46
N ALA A 406 13.71 8.71 14.16
CA ALA A 406 12.36 8.92 13.64
C ALA A 406 12.34 10.21 12.79
N TRP A 407 12.55 10.07 11.47
CA TRP A 407 11.64 10.54 10.42
C TRP A 407 12.16 10.17 9.02
N ASN A 408 11.28 9.57 8.22
CA ASN A 408 11.55 9.12 6.85
C ASN A 408 11.54 10.29 5.88
N LYS A 409 12.67 10.57 5.22
CA LYS A 409 12.72 11.20 3.89
C LYS A 409 14.11 10.96 3.31
N ILE A 410 14.22 10.19 2.22
CA ILE A 410 15.46 10.13 1.44
C ILE A 410 15.17 10.41 -0.03
N ILE A 411 15.84 11.46 -0.50
CA ILE A 411 15.76 12.06 -1.82
C ILE A 411 16.55 11.18 -2.80
N HIS A 412 15.97 10.96 -3.98
CA HIS A 412 16.44 10.18 -5.14
C HIS A 412 17.98 9.96 -5.28
N LEU A 413 18.80 10.99 -5.07
CA LEU A 413 20.26 10.92 -5.26
C LEU A 413 20.96 10.00 -4.25
N ALA A 414 20.51 9.94 -3.00
CA ALA A 414 21.11 9.05 -2.00
C ALA A 414 20.82 7.56 -2.29
N THR A 415 19.68 7.26 -2.93
CA THR A 415 19.35 5.92 -3.43
C THR A 415 20.31 5.48 -4.52
N LEU A 416 20.65 6.37 -5.45
CA LEU A 416 21.62 6.07 -6.51
C LEU A 416 23.02 5.85 -5.93
N VAL A 417 23.39 6.57 -4.88
CA VAL A 417 24.67 6.38 -4.16
C VAL A 417 24.72 5.03 -3.45
N ALA A 418 23.68 4.67 -2.71
CA ALA A 418 23.61 3.40 -2.00
C ALA A 418 23.55 2.19 -2.95
N ALA A 419 22.90 2.34 -4.11
CA ALA A 419 22.84 1.31 -5.15
C ALA A 419 24.13 1.19 -5.99
N GLY A 420 25.15 2.01 -5.72
CA GLY A 420 26.39 2.06 -6.51
C GLY A 420 26.20 2.57 -7.95
N GLN A 421 25.07 3.21 -8.22
CA GLN A 421 24.71 3.77 -9.53
C GLN A 421 25.20 5.21 -9.71
N MET A 422 25.64 5.86 -8.63
CA MET A 422 26.22 7.20 -8.60
C MET A 422 27.22 7.28 -7.44
N SER A 423 28.27 8.08 -7.57
CA SER A 423 29.17 8.38 -6.45
C SER A 423 28.60 9.48 -5.55
N ARG A 424 29.01 9.51 -4.27
CA ARG A 424 28.63 10.59 -3.34
C ARG A 424 29.05 11.97 -3.86
N GLU A 425 30.19 12.04 -4.54
CA GLU A 425 30.71 13.27 -5.13
C GLU A 425 29.84 13.76 -6.29
N GLU A 426 29.40 12.86 -7.17
CA GLU A 426 28.44 13.18 -8.24
C GLU A 426 27.09 13.65 -7.69
N ALA A 427 26.60 13.03 -6.61
CA ALA A 427 25.37 13.45 -5.94
C ALA A 427 25.49 14.86 -5.35
N LEU A 428 26.60 15.17 -4.67
CA LEU A 428 26.85 16.49 -4.09
C LEU A 428 27.04 17.57 -5.19
N ASN A 429 27.71 17.24 -6.28
CA ASN A 429 27.83 18.13 -7.43
C ASN A 429 26.48 18.39 -8.12
N GLY A 430 25.60 17.39 -8.17
CA GLY A 430 24.22 17.53 -8.65
C GLY A 430 23.34 18.41 -7.76
N LEU A 431 23.61 18.42 -6.44
CA LEU A 431 22.93 19.28 -5.46
C LEU A 431 23.44 20.72 -5.45
N ALA A 432 24.62 21.00 -6.01
CA ALA A 432 25.19 22.35 -6.07
C ALA A 432 24.47 23.27 -7.07
N GLY A 433 23.53 22.74 -7.86
CA GLY A 433 22.67 23.49 -8.78
C GLY A 433 21.28 23.76 -8.23
N ILE A 434 20.41 24.33 -9.06
CA ILE A 434 19.01 24.58 -8.72
C ILE A 434 18.27 23.24 -8.81
N PRO A 435 17.54 22.79 -7.76
CA PRO A 435 16.84 21.50 -7.76
C PRO A 435 15.58 21.47 -8.63
N TYR A 436 15.37 22.50 -9.44
CA TYR A 436 14.24 22.68 -10.35
C TYR A 436 14.68 22.49 -11.80
N PRO A 437 13.77 22.07 -12.71
CA PRO A 437 14.08 21.93 -14.13
C PRO A 437 14.62 23.21 -14.79
N SER A 438 14.30 24.38 -14.23
CA SER A 438 14.80 25.69 -14.66
C SER A 438 14.70 26.72 -13.53
N GLU A 439 15.42 27.84 -13.66
CA GLU A 439 15.24 29.02 -12.80
C GLU A 439 13.81 29.56 -12.85
N GLN A 440 13.18 29.51 -14.02
CA GLN A 440 11.80 29.95 -14.19
C GLN A 440 10.84 29.07 -13.39
N ALA A 441 11.02 27.75 -13.38
CA ALA A 441 10.18 26.84 -12.59
C ALA A 441 10.32 27.09 -11.08
N LEU A 442 11.55 27.35 -10.60
CA LEU A 442 11.77 27.76 -9.21
C LEU A 442 11.03 29.08 -8.91
N GLU A 443 11.10 30.04 -9.83
CA GLU A 443 10.47 31.35 -9.64
C GLU A 443 8.94 31.26 -9.67
N ASP A 444 8.37 30.43 -10.54
CA ASP A 444 6.93 30.18 -10.62
C ASP A 444 6.40 29.56 -9.32
N ASP A 445 7.11 28.59 -8.74
CA ASP A 445 6.74 27.98 -7.45
C ASP A 445 6.88 28.95 -6.28
N LYS A 446 7.90 29.83 -6.29
CA LYS A 446 7.98 30.92 -5.31
C LYS A 446 6.79 31.87 -5.42
N ILE A 447 6.40 32.27 -6.63
CA ILE A 447 5.23 33.13 -6.84
C ILE A 447 3.97 32.43 -6.33
N TYR A 448 3.81 31.14 -6.62
CA TYR A 448 2.68 30.35 -6.16
C TYR A 448 2.63 30.25 -4.63
N PHE A 449 3.76 29.97 -3.99
CA PHE A 449 3.92 29.94 -2.54
C PHE A 449 3.56 31.29 -1.91
N LEU A 450 4.14 32.39 -2.40
CA LEU A 450 3.87 33.74 -1.90
C LEU A 450 2.38 34.08 -1.97
N LYS A 451 1.73 33.76 -3.10
CA LYS A 451 0.29 33.95 -3.27
C LYS A 451 -0.52 33.15 -2.27
N LYS A 452 -0.17 31.88 -2.03
CA LYS A 452 -0.89 30.98 -1.14
C LYS A 452 -0.72 31.39 0.32
N MET A 453 0.52 31.59 0.76
CA MET A 453 0.85 31.96 2.14
C MET A 453 0.54 33.42 2.47
N GLY A 454 0.32 34.28 1.46
CA GLY A 454 0.15 35.71 1.67
C GLY A 454 1.44 36.41 2.10
N TRP A 455 2.60 35.82 1.81
CA TRP A 455 3.91 36.38 2.14
C TRP A 455 4.37 37.37 1.08
N THR A 456 5.17 38.35 1.49
CA THR A 456 5.97 39.17 0.57
C THR A 456 7.26 38.44 0.19
N ARG A 457 7.89 38.86 -0.91
CA ARG A 457 9.17 38.28 -1.34
C ARG A 457 10.25 38.49 -0.28
N GLU A 458 10.23 39.63 0.40
CA GLU A 458 11.16 39.97 1.47
C GLU A 458 11.00 39.02 2.67
N GLN A 459 9.77 38.63 3.02
CA GLN A 459 9.52 37.67 4.10
C GLN A 459 10.06 36.28 3.76
N LEU A 460 9.81 35.80 2.54
CA LEU A 460 10.36 34.53 2.07
C LEU A 460 11.89 34.55 2.03
N ASP A 461 12.48 35.62 1.47
CA ASP A 461 13.93 35.75 1.39
C ASP A 461 14.58 35.88 2.78
N ALA A 462 13.92 36.56 3.72
CA ALA A 462 14.39 36.66 5.11
C ALA A 462 14.34 35.30 5.81
N TYR A 463 13.27 34.52 5.60
CA TYR A 463 13.14 33.16 6.13
C TYR A 463 14.24 32.23 5.57
N LEU A 464 14.43 32.21 4.24
CA LEU A 464 15.44 31.36 3.59
C LEU A 464 16.89 31.74 3.94
N LYS A 465 17.15 33.01 4.29
CA LYS A 465 18.48 33.50 4.70
C LYS A 465 18.70 33.42 6.21
N ARG A 466 17.69 33.00 6.97
CA ARG A 466 17.77 32.94 8.43
C ARG A 466 18.87 31.93 8.81
N PRO A 467 19.78 32.28 9.73
CA PRO A 467 20.73 31.29 10.23
C PRO A 467 19.98 30.13 10.87
N GLU A 468 20.51 28.92 10.71
CA GLU A 468 20.08 27.76 11.48
C GLU A 468 20.25 28.10 12.96
N VAL A 469 19.16 27.99 13.73
CA VAL A 469 19.17 28.19 15.18
C VAL A 469 19.07 26.81 15.79
N GLN A 470 20.05 26.43 16.62
CA GLN A 470 19.96 25.19 17.35
C GLN A 470 18.71 25.22 18.24
N HIS A 471 18.06 24.09 18.38
CA HIS A 471 16.76 24.00 19.05
C HIS A 471 16.79 24.60 20.48
N ASP A 472 17.92 24.44 21.18
CA ASP A 472 18.22 24.94 22.52
C ASP A 472 18.57 26.44 22.59
N GLU A 473 18.81 27.10 21.45
CA GLU A 473 19.10 28.54 21.35
C GLU A 473 17.83 29.38 21.10
N LYS A 474 16.67 28.75 20.90
CA LYS A 474 15.40 29.47 20.82
C LYS A 474 15.05 30.03 22.21
N PRO A 475 14.65 31.31 22.33
CA PRO A 475 14.34 31.92 23.62
C PRO A 475 13.23 31.16 24.33
N ASP A 476 13.37 30.99 25.66
CA ASP A 476 12.30 30.51 26.54
C ASP A 476 11.09 31.45 26.37
N GLY A 477 10.15 31.07 25.50
CA GLY A 477 8.95 31.85 25.32
C GLY A 477 8.07 31.79 26.57
N ASP A 478 7.22 32.78 26.66
CA ASP A 478 6.22 33.14 27.67
C ASP A 478 5.11 32.09 27.90
N GLY A 479 5.41 30.80 27.72
CA GLY A 479 4.52 29.67 27.99
C GLY A 479 3.76 29.13 26.78
N MET A 480 4.11 29.53 25.56
CA MET A 480 3.39 29.15 24.32
C MET A 480 4.28 28.54 23.22
N TRP A 481 5.30 27.75 23.58
CA TRP A 481 5.98 26.90 22.59
C TRP A 481 5.72 25.42 22.90
N ILE A 482 5.07 24.74 21.96
CA ILE A 482 4.95 23.28 21.93
C ILE A 482 6.14 22.77 21.13
N ASN A 483 6.91 21.90 21.76
CA ASN A 483 8.12 21.33 21.21
C ASN A 483 7.89 19.82 20.97
N GLY A 484 7.75 19.43 19.70
CA GLY A 484 7.71 18.02 19.26
C GLY A 484 6.62 17.13 19.87
N GLY A 485 5.42 17.13 19.28
CA GLY A 485 4.35 16.18 19.62
C GLY A 485 3.01 16.58 19.00
N PHE A 486 2.32 15.61 18.40
CA PHE A 486 0.93 15.56 17.89
C PHE A 486 -0.01 16.74 18.19
N PHE A 487 -0.82 17.12 17.19
CA PHE A 487 -1.91 18.09 17.34
C PHE A 487 -2.96 17.62 18.35
N VAL A 488 -3.27 18.50 19.29
CA VAL A 488 -4.54 18.54 20.02
C VAL A 488 -5.33 19.71 19.43
N LEU A 489 -6.55 19.43 18.95
CA LEU A 489 -7.49 20.44 18.44
C LEU A 489 -7.97 21.38 19.57
N GLU A 490 -8.37 22.60 19.21
CA GLU A 490 -8.59 23.78 20.09
C GLU A 490 -9.57 23.55 21.29
N PRO A 491 -9.31 24.16 22.47
CA PRO A 491 -10.12 24.04 23.69
C PRO A 491 -11.61 24.46 23.64
N LYS A 492 -12.09 25.20 22.64
CA LYS A 492 -13.46 25.77 22.65
C LYS A 492 -14.59 24.74 22.48
N ILE A 493 -14.28 23.52 22.07
CA ILE A 493 -15.25 22.40 22.08
C ILE A 493 -15.58 21.93 23.51
N PHE A 494 -14.70 22.21 24.47
CA PHE A 494 -14.88 21.85 25.89
C PHE A 494 -15.81 22.79 26.66
N ASP A 495 -16.20 23.93 26.08
CA ASP A 495 -17.16 24.86 26.68
C ASP A 495 -18.61 24.30 26.75
N TYR A 496 -18.86 23.12 26.15
CA TYR A 496 -20.19 22.50 26.10
C TYR A 496 -20.52 21.54 27.25
N LEU A 497 -19.57 21.20 28.12
CA LEU A 497 -19.75 20.10 29.07
C LEU A 497 -19.08 20.40 30.42
N HIS A 498 -19.54 21.43 31.12
CA HIS A 498 -19.27 21.55 32.54
C HIS A 498 -20.43 21.01 33.37
N GLY A 499 -20.10 20.11 34.29
CA GLY A 499 -20.94 19.66 35.38
C GLY A 499 -20.08 19.02 36.47
N ASP A 500 -19.85 19.78 37.53
CA ASP A 500 -19.18 19.38 38.78
C ASP A 500 -19.70 18.05 39.34
N VAL A 501 -18.79 17.23 39.89
CA VAL A 501 -18.99 16.67 41.24
C VAL A 501 -17.66 16.22 41.87
N ASP A 502 -17.26 16.98 42.90
CA ASP A 502 -16.43 16.54 44.02
C ASP A 502 -17.16 15.46 44.85
N ASN A 503 -16.49 14.34 45.16
CA ASN A 503 -16.21 13.86 46.54
C ASN A 503 -15.80 12.37 46.67
N ILE A 504 -14.67 12.19 47.37
CA ILE A 504 -14.22 11.03 48.21
C ILE A 504 -13.07 10.13 47.68
N GLN A 505 -12.21 9.76 48.65
CA GLN A 505 -10.77 9.43 48.61
C GLN A 505 -10.38 7.93 48.47
N TRP A 506 -9.24 7.72 47.77
CA TRP A 506 -8.08 6.79 47.86
C TRP A 506 -8.14 5.35 48.44
N GLU A 507 -7.67 4.37 47.66
CA GLU A 507 -6.66 3.33 47.99
C GLU A 507 -6.07 2.63 46.72
N LYS A 508 -4.83 2.11 46.78
CA LYS A 508 -3.94 1.72 45.66
C LYS A 508 -4.08 0.23 45.20
N GLY A 509 -3.99 0.01 43.87
CA GLY A 509 -3.76 -1.26 43.13
C GLY A 509 -4.90 -2.31 43.13
N PRO A 510 -5.39 -2.85 41.97
CA PRO A 510 -4.65 -3.25 40.77
C PRO A 510 -5.15 -2.67 39.43
N LEU A 511 -4.24 -2.59 38.47
CA LEU A 511 -4.49 -1.96 37.19
C LEU A 511 -4.94 -2.97 36.12
N GLY A 512 -6.24 -2.97 35.84
CA GLY A 512 -6.80 -3.44 34.57
C GLY A 512 -6.61 -2.39 33.48
N HIS A 513 -7.61 -2.16 32.63
CA HIS A 513 -7.55 -1.23 31.48
C HIS A 513 -7.12 0.21 31.84
N THR A 514 -7.15 0.60 33.13
CA THR A 514 -6.68 1.90 33.65
C THR A 514 -5.16 2.02 33.83
N GLY A 515 -4.39 0.94 33.72
CA GLY A 515 -2.94 0.95 33.88
C GLY A 515 -2.15 1.09 32.60
N PHE A 516 -0.82 1.20 32.72
CA PHE A 516 0.09 1.37 31.58
C PHE A 516 -0.18 0.42 30.39
N LYS A 517 -0.08 -0.90 30.58
CA LYS A 517 -0.36 -1.86 29.48
C LYS A 517 -1.83 -1.88 29.09
N GLY A 518 -2.72 -1.72 30.07
CA GLY A 518 -4.17 -1.74 29.89
C GLY A 518 -4.64 -0.61 28.98
N SER A 519 -4.17 0.61 29.20
CA SER A 519 -4.50 1.81 28.42
C SER A 519 -3.96 1.72 27.00
N TRP A 520 -2.72 1.26 26.81
CA TRP A 520 -2.17 1.01 25.47
C TRP A 520 -2.99 -0.03 24.70
N MET A 521 -3.37 -1.11 25.38
CA MET A 521 -4.17 -2.17 24.78
C MET A 521 -5.60 -1.71 24.48
N LEU A 522 -6.23 -0.94 25.38
CA LEU A 522 -7.54 -0.32 25.18
C LEU A 522 -7.52 0.59 23.94
N TYR A 523 -6.50 1.45 23.84
CA TYR A 523 -6.35 2.34 22.69
C TYR A 523 -6.23 1.55 21.38
N TRP A 524 -5.38 0.51 21.36
CA TRP A 524 -5.18 -0.33 20.19
C TRP A 524 -6.47 -1.09 19.80
N LEU A 525 -7.15 -1.71 20.76
CA LEU A 525 -8.44 -2.38 20.52
C LEU A 525 -9.49 -1.41 19.98
N LYS A 526 -9.54 -0.19 20.52
CA LYS A 526 -10.48 0.83 20.04
C LYS A 526 -10.18 1.28 18.62
N MET A 527 -8.89 1.45 18.26
CA MET A 527 -8.47 1.72 16.89
C MET A 527 -8.86 0.60 15.92
N LEU A 528 -8.87 -0.66 16.39
CA LEU A 528 -9.34 -1.82 15.61
C LEU A 528 -10.87 -1.92 15.55
N GLY A 529 -11.61 -1.00 16.18
CA GLY A 529 -13.07 -0.95 16.17
C GLY A 529 -13.74 -1.93 17.13
N ALA A 530 -13.00 -2.47 18.12
CA ALA A 530 -13.57 -3.35 19.13
C ALA A 530 -14.51 -2.58 20.08
N GLU A 531 -15.59 -3.25 20.50
CA GLU A 531 -16.36 -2.86 21.66
C GLU A 531 -15.63 -3.34 22.91
N VAL A 532 -15.30 -2.43 23.82
CA VAL A 532 -14.44 -2.73 24.96
C VAL A 532 -15.14 -2.34 26.25
N LYS A 533 -15.26 -3.29 27.17
CA LYS A 533 -15.55 -3.06 28.59
C LYS A 533 -14.27 -3.25 29.39
N GLY A 534 -13.94 -2.26 30.21
CA GLY A 534 -12.81 -2.30 31.13
C GLY A 534 -13.26 -2.60 32.55
N TYR A 535 -12.45 -3.36 33.30
CA TYR A 535 -12.66 -3.63 34.72
C TYR A 535 -11.33 -3.45 35.46
N ALA A 536 -11.24 -2.45 36.33
CA ALA A 536 -10.03 -2.12 37.05
C ALA A 536 -10.34 -1.27 38.29
N LEU A 537 -9.35 -1.04 39.16
CA LEU A 537 -9.43 0.11 40.07
C LEU A 537 -9.18 1.44 39.33
N THR A 538 -9.46 2.54 40.02
CA THR A 538 -9.17 3.90 39.56
C THR A 538 -7.72 4.04 39.08
N PRO A 539 -7.46 4.79 38.00
CA PRO A 539 -6.11 5.07 37.55
C PRO A 539 -5.24 5.65 38.68
N GLU A 540 -3.98 5.21 38.75
CA GLU A 540 -3.06 5.68 39.79
C GLU A 540 -2.29 6.93 39.36
N GLY A 541 -2.27 7.94 40.25
CA GLY A 541 -1.46 9.15 40.10
C GLY A 541 -2.18 10.32 39.41
N GLU A 542 -1.72 11.55 39.70
CA GLU A 542 -2.27 12.79 39.10
C GLU A 542 -2.07 12.85 37.59
N VAL A 543 -0.99 12.23 37.09
CA VAL A 543 -0.76 12.01 35.67
C VAL A 543 -0.78 10.51 35.44
N ASN A 544 -1.66 10.04 34.54
CA ASN A 544 -1.74 8.65 34.16
C ASN A 544 -2.13 8.53 32.68
N LEU A 545 -1.77 7.41 32.05
CA LEU A 545 -2.01 7.21 30.62
C LEU A 545 -3.49 7.06 30.29
N PHE A 546 -4.30 6.48 31.18
CA PHE A 546 -5.73 6.29 30.94
C PHE A 546 -6.45 7.63 30.72
N ASP A 547 -6.21 8.61 31.58
CA ASP A 547 -6.80 9.94 31.45
C ASP A 547 -6.21 10.68 30.25
N ALA A 548 -4.90 10.54 30.00
CA ALA A 548 -4.24 11.17 28.86
C ALA A 548 -4.82 10.73 27.50
N ILE A 549 -5.30 9.48 27.39
CA ILE A 549 -5.97 8.97 26.19
C ILE A 549 -7.50 9.09 26.24
N LYS A 550 -8.06 9.74 27.28
CA LYS A 550 -9.50 9.80 27.55
C LYS A 550 -10.15 8.40 27.60
N GLY A 551 -9.54 7.47 28.31
CA GLY A 551 -9.91 6.05 28.30
C GLY A 551 -11.36 5.76 28.71
N SER A 552 -11.97 6.63 29.52
CA SER A 552 -13.40 6.58 29.87
C SER A 552 -14.34 6.81 28.69
N GLU A 553 -13.89 7.53 27.65
CA GLU A 553 -14.63 7.73 26.40
C GLU A 553 -14.41 6.56 25.41
N LEU A 554 -13.32 5.80 25.58
CA LEU A 554 -12.95 4.72 24.67
C LEU A 554 -13.62 3.38 25.01
N SER A 555 -14.03 3.18 26.26
CA SER A 555 -14.62 1.93 26.78
C SER A 555 -15.71 2.18 27.81
N GLU A 556 -16.60 1.19 27.99
CA GLU A 556 -17.40 1.12 29.22
C GLU A 556 -16.46 0.76 30.39
N SER A 557 -16.15 1.74 31.24
CA SER A 557 -15.14 1.60 32.29
C SER A 557 -15.77 1.31 33.65
N ILE A 558 -15.63 0.07 34.14
CA ILE A 558 -16.06 -0.33 35.47
C ILE A 558 -14.91 -0.17 36.46
N ILE A 559 -15.12 0.70 37.45
CA ILE A 559 -14.19 0.91 38.56
C ILE A 559 -14.58 0.00 39.73
N SER A 560 -13.85 -1.12 39.88
CA SER A 560 -14.11 -2.13 40.91
C SER A 560 -12.91 -3.06 41.11
N ASP A 561 -12.87 -3.74 42.26
CA ASP A 561 -11.78 -4.65 42.64
C ASP A 561 -11.97 -6.04 42.03
N ILE A 562 -10.90 -6.64 41.51
CA ILE A 562 -10.90 -8.00 40.94
C ILE A 562 -11.16 -9.10 41.99
N ARG A 563 -10.98 -8.76 43.27
CA ARG A 563 -11.27 -9.64 44.42
C ARG A 563 -12.76 -9.75 44.70
N ASP A 564 -13.59 -8.81 44.22
CA ASP A 564 -15.04 -8.90 44.30
C ASP A 564 -15.54 -9.90 43.25
N LYS A 565 -15.59 -11.17 43.66
CA LYS A 565 -16.00 -12.30 42.81
C LYS A 565 -17.37 -12.08 42.17
N ASP A 566 -18.35 -11.65 42.94
CA ASP A 566 -19.73 -11.54 42.48
C ASP A 566 -19.87 -10.42 41.46
N LYS A 567 -19.15 -9.30 41.66
CA LYS A 567 -19.12 -8.19 40.69
C LYS A 567 -18.38 -8.58 39.41
N VAL A 568 -17.24 -9.27 39.49
CA VAL A 568 -16.52 -9.78 38.30
C VAL A 568 -17.41 -10.73 37.49
N GLU A 569 -18.08 -11.66 38.15
CA GLU A 569 -19.00 -12.60 37.50
C GLU A 569 -20.15 -11.87 36.81
N LYS A 570 -20.80 -10.95 37.52
CA LYS A 570 -21.88 -10.13 36.95
C LYS A 570 -21.44 -9.40 35.68
N GLU A 571 -20.34 -8.64 35.74
CA GLU A 571 -19.91 -7.81 34.61
C GLU A 571 -19.51 -8.63 33.38
N ILE A 572 -18.87 -9.79 33.59
CA ILE A 572 -18.52 -10.71 32.49
C ILE A 572 -19.78 -11.30 31.85
N LEU A 573 -20.73 -11.77 32.65
CA LEU A 573 -21.96 -12.40 32.14
C LEU A 573 -22.91 -11.40 31.47
N GLU A 574 -22.96 -10.16 31.95
CA GLU A 574 -23.75 -9.09 31.33
C GLU A 574 -23.14 -8.62 30.00
N PHE A 575 -21.81 -8.51 29.93
CA PHE A 575 -21.12 -8.04 28.73
C PHE A 575 -20.98 -9.10 27.63
N LYS A 576 -20.90 -10.38 28.00
CA LYS A 576 -20.76 -11.53 27.08
C LYS A 576 -19.57 -11.39 26.10
N PRO A 577 -18.34 -11.26 26.61
CA PRO A 577 -17.18 -10.98 25.78
C PRO A 577 -16.80 -12.17 24.88
N ASP A 578 -16.48 -11.88 23.61
CA ASP A 578 -15.78 -12.82 22.71
C ASP A 578 -14.33 -13.06 23.17
N PHE A 579 -13.70 -12.03 23.74
CA PHE A 579 -12.32 -12.05 24.23
C PHE A 579 -12.20 -11.45 25.63
N ILE A 580 -11.43 -12.09 26.49
CA ILE A 580 -11.02 -11.56 27.80
C ILE A 580 -9.49 -11.50 27.84
N PHE A 581 -8.97 -10.31 28.07
CA PHE A 581 -7.56 -10.10 28.38
C PHE A 581 -7.41 -9.70 29.84
N HIS A 582 -6.83 -10.58 30.65
CA HIS A 582 -6.69 -10.36 32.10
C HIS A 582 -5.31 -9.75 32.42
N LEU A 583 -5.27 -8.42 32.56
CA LEU A 583 -4.06 -7.66 32.92
C LEU A 583 -4.02 -7.22 34.39
N ALA A 584 -5.16 -7.27 35.10
CA ALA A 584 -5.28 -6.76 36.46
C ALA A 584 -4.35 -7.51 37.43
N ALA A 585 -3.44 -6.76 38.06
CA ALA A 585 -2.44 -7.31 38.96
C ALA A 585 -1.87 -6.23 39.90
N GLN A 586 -1.33 -6.65 41.04
CA GLN A 586 -0.33 -5.90 41.80
C GLN A 586 1.02 -6.15 41.11
N PRO A 587 1.64 -5.18 40.42
CA PRO A 587 2.75 -5.43 39.49
C PRO A 587 4.14 -5.09 40.04
N LEU A 588 4.26 -4.63 41.29
CA LEU A 588 5.49 -4.12 41.89
C LEU A 588 6.09 -5.15 42.85
N VAL A 589 7.33 -5.57 42.56
CA VAL A 589 8.11 -6.50 43.40
C VAL A 589 8.32 -5.94 44.80
N ARG A 590 8.72 -4.67 44.92
CA ARG A 590 9.00 -4.05 46.22
C ARG A 590 7.77 -3.96 47.11
N LEU A 591 6.66 -3.46 46.56
CA LEU A 591 5.39 -3.37 47.28
C LEU A 591 4.90 -4.74 47.78
N SER A 592 5.27 -5.83 47.09
CA SER A 592 4.89 -7.17 47.50
C SER A 592 5.57 -7.65 48.79
N TYR A 593 6.71 -7.07 49.18
CA TYR A 593 7.30 -7.33 50.49
C TYR A 593 6.53 -6.62 51.61
N ASP A 594 5.94 -5.46 51.31
CA ASP A 594 5.15 -4.68 52.27
C ASP A 594 3.71 -5.21 52.39
N THR A 595 3.14 -5.70 51.28
CA THR A 595 1.74 -6.18 51.17
C THR A 595 1.66 -7.57 50.50
N PRO A 596 2.28 -8.60 51.10
CA PRO A 596 2.39 -9.92 50.47
C PRO A 596 1.04 -10.60 50.31
N VAL A 597 0.16 -10.53 51.32
CA VAL A 597 -1.15 -11.21 51.31
C VAL A 597 -2.03 -10.62 50.21
N GLU A 598 -2.10 -9.29 50.15
CA GLU A 598 -2.85 -8.55 49.14
C GLU A 598 -2.33 -8.87 47.73
N THR A 599 -1.00 -9.02 47.58
CA THR A 599 -0.39 -9.42 46.32
C THR A 599 -0.87 -10.80 45.86
N PHE A 600 -0.97 -11.79 46.77
CA PHE A 600 -1.54 -13.10 46.45
C PHE A 600 -3.04 -13.05 46.16
N ASP A 601 -3.81 -12.32 46.97
CA ASP A 601 -5.26 -12.17 46.76
C ASP A 601 -5.56 -11.57 45.39
N VAL A 602 -4.85 -10.51 45.01
CA VAL A 602 -5.04 -9.87 43.72
C VAL A 602 -4.57 -10.77 42.57
N ASN A 603 -3.32 -11.25 42.61
CA ASN A 603 -2.72 -11.90 41.45
C ASN A 603 -3.20 -13.34 41.27
N ALA A 604 -3.39 -14.09 42.36
CA ALA A 604 -3.83 -15.48 42.31
C ALA A 604 -5.35 -15.59 42.43
N ILE A 605 -5.96 -15.05 43.49
CA ILE A 605 -7.41 -15.18 43.70
C ILE A 605 -8.20 -14.36 42.69
N GLY A 606 -7.76 -13.15 42.33
CA GLY A 606 -8.37 -12.37 41.25
C GLY A 606 -8.36 -13.11 39.90
N THR A 607 -7.27 -13.81 39.59
CA THR A 607 -7.20 -14.68 38.39
C THR A 607 -8.21 -15.83 38.47
N ALA A 608 -8.36 -16.46 39.64
CA ALA A 608 -9.37 -17.50 39.84
C ALA A 608 -10.80 -16.96 39.70
N ASN A 609 -11.08 -15.74 40.17
CA ASN A 609 -12.39 -15.10 40.04
C ASN A 609 -12.79 -14.91 38.56
N VAL A 610 -11.87 -14.41 37.73
CA VAL A 610 -12.10 -14.26 36.28
C VAL A 610 -12.39 -15.61 35.63
N LEU A 611 -11.54 -16.61 35.87
CA LEU A 611 -11.71 -17.94 35.29
C LEU A 611 -12.99 -18.62 35.80
N ASN A 612 -13.39 -18.37 37.04
CA ASN A 612 -14.64 -18.88 37.59
C ASN A 612 -15.86 -18.26 36.91
N ALA A 613 -15.86 -16.94 36.69
CA ALA A 613 -16.92 -16.26 35.95
C ALA A 613 -17.09 -16.81 34.53
N VAL A 614 -15.98 -17.07 33.83
CA VAL A 614 -15.99 -17.62 32.46
C VAL A 614 -16.65 -19.00 32.38
N ARG A 615 -16.65 -19.78 33.47
CA ARG A 615 -17.33 -21.09 33.50
C ARG A 615 -18.84 -20.98 33.30
N PHE A 616 -19.41 -19.84 33.66
CA PHE A 616 -20.86 -19.58 33.56
C PHE A 616 -21.24 -18.83 32.28
N LEU A 617 -20.27 -18.46 31.42
CA LEU A 617 -20.58 -17.95 30.10
C LEU A 617 -21.11 -19.09 29.23
N ASP A 618 -22.25 -18.89 28.57
CA ASP A 618 -22.76 -19.82 27.57
C ASP A 618 -22.02 -19.63 26.23
N ASP A 619 -21.73 -18.38 25.89
CA ASP A 619 -21.12 -18.00 24.62
C ASP A 619 -19.65 -18.44 24.50
N PRO A 620 -19.13 -18.62 23.26
CA PRO A 620 -17.70 -18.85 23.05
C PRO A 620 -16.86 -17.69 23.56
N CYS A 621 -15.70 -17.98 24.15
CA CYS A 621 -14.83 -16.93 24.69
C CYS A 621 -13.35 -17.35 24.63
N VAL A 622 -12.49 -16.45 24.16
CA VAL A 622 -11.03 -16.58 24.19
C VAL A 622 -10.49 -15.80 25.38
N VAL A 623 -9.80 -16.49 26.29
CA VAL A 623 -9.24 -15.91 27.51
C VAL A 623 -7.72 -15.94 27.47
N ILE A 624 -7.10 -14.77 27.48
CA ILE A 624 -5.64 -14.60 27.53
C ILE A 624 -5.29 -13.92 28.85
N LEU A 625 -4.57 -14.65 29.71
CA LEU A 625 -4.22 -14.20 31.05
C LEU A 625 -2.75 -13.76 31.10
N ILE A 626 -2.51 -12.50 31.44
CA ILE A 626 -1.18 -11.89 31.41
C ILE A 626 -0.49 -12.15 32.75
N THR A 627 0.60 -12.91 32.71
CA THR A 627 1.42 -13.22 33.88
C THR A 627 2.70 -12.39 33.87
N THR A 628 3.87 -13.01 34.02
CA THR A 628 5.15 -12.29 34.03
C THR A 628 6.27 -13.23 33.62
N ASP A 629 7.39 -12.67 33.16
CA ASP A 629 8.66 -13.38 33.00
C ASP A 629 9.22 -13.96 34.32
N LYS A 630 8.79 -13.46 35.48
CA LYS A 630 9.23 -13.88 36.83
C LYS A 630 8.51 -15.10 37.41
N VAL A 631 7.70 -15.80 36.62
CA VAL A 631 6.96 -17.00 37.08
C VAL A 631 7.84 -18.24 37.19
N TYR A 632 9.06 -18.20 36.65
CA TYR A 632 9.97 -19.34 36.66
C TYR A 632 10.79 -19.41 37.95
N GLU A 633 11.18 -20.62 38.36
CA GLU A 633 12.10 -20.84 39.48
C GLU A 633 13.50 -20.33 39.09
N ASN A 634 13.79 -19.06 39.42
CA ASN A 634 15.02 -18.42 38.97
C ASN A 634 16.26 -18.93 39.75
N ASN A 635 17.18 -19.59 39.05
CA ASN A 635 18.45 -20.06 39.61
C ASN A 635 19.64 -19.10 39.36
N GLU A 636 19.37 -17.87 38.89
CA GLU A 636 20.38 -16.83 38.58
C GLU A 636 21.47 -17.32 37.60
N SER A 637 21.05 -18.09 36.59
CA SER A 637 21.93 -18.61 35.53
C SER A 637 21.62 -18.00 34.16
N HIS A 638 22.50 -18.24 33.17
CA HIS A 638 22.30 -17.83 31.78
C HIS A 638 21.23 -18.65 31.04
N HIS A 639 20.56 -19.58 31.71
CA HIS A 639 19.45 -20.35 31.15
C HIS A 639 18.33 -19.42 30.68
N ARG A 640 17.77 -19.72 29.51
CA ARG A 640 16.60 -19.02 28.96
C ARG A 640 15.37 -19.87 29.23
N TYR A 641 14.45 -19.34 30.01
CA TYR A 641 13.28 -20.10 30.46
C TYR A 641 12.30 -20.31 29.29
N ASN A 642 12.00 -21.56 28.97
CA ASN A 642 10.93 -21.95 28.05
C ASN A 642 9.65 -22.30 28.83
N GLU A 643 8.53 -22.48 28.14
CA GLU A 643 7.23 -22.58 28.81
C GLU A 643 7.03 -23.84 29.66
N ASN A 644 7.85 -24.87 29.46
CA ASN A 644 7.82 -26.12 30.22
C ASN A 644 8.73 -26.09 31.45
N ASP A 645 9.55 -25.05 31.61
CA ASP A 645 10.43 -24.94 32.75
C ASP A 645 9.64 -24.75 34.06
N ARG A 646 10.28 -25.15 35.16
CA ARG A 646 9.65 -25.16 36.47
C ARG A 646 9.24 -23.76 36.90
N LEU A 647 7.97 -23.63 37.31
CA LEU A 647 7.44 -22.42 37.91
C LEU A 647 7.93 -22.27 39.35
N GLY A 648 8.13 -21.02 39.77
CA GLY A 648 8.59 -20.63 41.09
C GLY A 648 8.43 -19.13 41.30
N GLY A 649 9.23 -18.55 42.18
CA GLY A 649 9.19 -17.10 42.43
C GLY A 649 9.73 -16.81 43.82
N TYR A 650 10.83 -16.05 43.87
CA TYR A 650 11.52 -15.78 45.13
C TYR A 650 10.72 -14.82 46.01
N ASP A 651 10.31 -13.69 45.43
CA ASP A 651 9.52 -12.65 46.11
C ASP A 651 8.01 -12.90 45.99
N PRO A 652 7.18 -12.32 46.89
CA PRO A 652 5.73 -12.54 46.88
C PRO A 652 5.03 -12.18 45.55
N TYR A 653 5.50 -11.15 44.83
CA TYR A 653 4.98 -10.84 43.50
C TYR A 653 5.25 -11.97 42.52
N SER A 654 6.50 -12.39 42.37
CA SER A 654 6.89 -13.49 41.47
C SER A 654 6.15 -14.79 41.81
N ALA A 655 6.11 -15.15 43.10
CA ALA A 655 5.41 -16.33 43.60
C ALA A 655 3.90 -16.26 43.32
N SER A 656 3.25 -15.11 43.53
CA SER A 656 1.82 -14.94 43.27
C SER A 656 1.46 -15.12 41.79
N LYS A 657 2.34 -14.68 40.87
CA LYS A 657 2.13 -14.88 39.43
C LYS A 657 2.39 -16.33 38.99
N ALA A 658 3.31 -17.04 39.64
CA ALA A 658 3.44 -18.49 39.44
C ALA A 658 2.23 -19.27 39.98
N CYS A 659 1.66 -18.86 41.12
CA CYS A 659 0.37 -19.39 41.58
C CYS A 659 -0.73 -19.13 40.55
N ALA A 660 -0.77 -17.95 39.93
CA ALA A 660 -1.72 -17.66 38.85
C ALA A 660 -1.56 -18.61 37.66
N GLU A 661 -0.34 -18.92 37.21
CA GLU A 661 -0.08 -19.93 36.16
C GLU A 661 -0.60 -21.33 36.54
N ILE A 662 -0.42 -21.74 37.80
CA ILE A 662 -0.94 -23.03 38.29
C ILE A 662 -2.47 -23.04 38.27
N ILE A 663 -3.11 -21.95 38.71
CA ILE A 663 -4.56 -21.79 38.67
C ILE A 663 -5.07 -21.85 37.23
N ILE A 664 -4.44 -21.12 36.31
CA ILE A 664 -4.79 -21.12 34.87
C ILE A 664 -4.71 -22.54 34.31
N SER A 665 -3.62 -23.25 34.58
CA SER A 665 -3.44 -24.64 34.15
C SER A 665 -4.50 -25.57 34.74
N SER A 666 -4.81 -25.43 36.03
CA SER A 666 -5.84 -26.22 36.71
C SER A 666 -7.24 -25.99 36.12
N TYR A 667 -7.62 -24.72 35.89
CA TYR A 667 -8.92 -24.39 35.29
C TYR A 667 -9.03 -24.85 33.84
N ARG A 668 -7.98 -24.66 33.04
CA ARG A 668 -7.92 -25.22 31.69
C ARG A 668 -8.11 -26.73 31.72
N ASN A 669 -7.41 -27.46 32.57
CA ASN A 669 -7.51 -28.91 32.60
C ASN A 669 -8.86 -29.42 33.13
N SER A 670 -9.48 -28.70 34.07
CA SER A 670 -10.66 -29.17 34.80
C SER A 670 -11.99 -28.72 34.19
N PHE A 671 -12.05 -27.50 33.66
CA PHE A 671 -13.30 -26.86 33.20
C PHE A 671 -13.27 -26.45 31.73
N PHE A 672 -12.09 -26.22 31.17
CA PHE A 672 -11.91 -25.80 29.78
C PHE A 672 -10.98 -26.77 29.04
N ASN A 673 -11.17 -28.07 29.29
CA ASN A 673 -10.25 -29.10 28.81
C ASN A 673 -10.28 -29.11 27.28
N THR A 674 -9.12 -29.01 26.64
CA THR A 674 -9.05 -28.90 25.19
C THR A 674 -9.66 -30.10 24.44
N ASN A 675 -9.73 -31.27 25.07
CA ASN A 675 -10.43 -32.45 24.52
C ASN A 675 -11.96 -32.29 24.51
N ASP A 676 -12.51 -31.39 25.32
CA ASP A 676 -13.94 -31.12 25.48
C ASP A 676 -14.36 -29.77 24.86
N TYR A 677 -13.47 -29.15 24.09
CA TYR A 677 -13.68 -27.82 23.50
C TYR A 677 -14.99 -27.71 22.72
N ALA A 678 -15.42 -28.78 22.05
CA ALA A 678 -16.66 -28.80 21.29
C ALA A 678 -17.91 -28.49 22.14
N HIS A 679 -17.88 -28.81 23.44
CA HIS A 679 -18.99 -28.55 24.36
C HIS A 679 -18.89 -27.16 24.99
N HIS A 680 -17.76 -26.83 25.63
CA HIS A 680 -17.65 -25.56 26.33
C HIS A 680 -17.37 -24.39 25.39
N LYS A 681 -16.55 -24.55 24.33
CA LYS A 681 -16.13 -23.48 23.38
C LYS A 681 -15.37 -22.31 24.01
N LYS A 682 -14.59 -22.59 25.06
CA LYS A 682 -13.75 -21.60 25.76
C LYS A 682 -12.29 -21.98 25.57
N SER A 683 -11.45 -21.03 25.19
CA SER A 683 -10.01 -21.25 25.04
C SER A 683 -9.26 -20.45 26.08
N VAL A 684 -8.27 -21.05 26.75
CA VAL A 684 -7.58 -20.44 27.89
C VAL A 684 -6.06 -20.53 27.74
N SER A 685 -5.42 -19.37 27.59
CA SER A 685 -3.98 -19.26 27.40
C SER A 685 -3.34 -18.29 28.39
N SER A 686 -2.10 -18.56 28.80
CA SER A 686 -1.30 -17.62 29.58
C SER A 686 -0.21 -17.00 28.71
N ALA A 687 0.04 -15.70 28.92
CA ALA A 687 1.06 -14.94 28.21
C ALA A 687 2.06 -14.33 29.19
N ARG A 688 3.31 -14.80 29.12
CA ARG A 688 4.42 -14.46 30.03
C ARG A 688 5.31 -13.43 29.35
N ALA A 689 5.37 -12.22 29.90
CA ALA A 689 6.28 -11.18 29.44
C ALA A 689 6.71 -10.28 30.61
N GLY A 690 7.84 -9.59 30.47
CA GLY A 690 8.30 -8.62 31.47
C GLY A 690 9.22 -7.57 30.89
N ASN A 691 9.72 -6.69 31.77
CA ASN A 691 10.64 -5.60 31.42
C ASN A 691 10.09 -4.70 30.29
N VAL A 692 8.79 -4.46 30.37
CA VAL A 692 8.03 -3.67 29.42
C VAL A 692 8.24 -2.19 29.70
N ILE A 693 8.61 -1.42 28.68
CA ILE A 693 8.89 0.02 28.75
C ILE A 693 8.11 0.79 27.67
N GLY A 694 7.84 2.08 27.87
CA GLY A 694 7.15 2.91 26.88
C GLY A 694 6.56 4.17 27.50
N GLY A 695 6.07 5.07 26.65
CA GLY A 695 5.46 6.34 27.08
C GLY A 695 4.18 6.12 27.89
N GLY A 696 3.98 6.93 28.93
CA GLY A 696 2.80 6.86 29.81
C GLY A 696 2.92 5.88 30.99
N ASP A 697 4.06 5.22 31.19
CA ASP A 697 4.34 4.52 32.45
C ASP A 697 4.83 5.52 33.50
N TRP A 698 4.04 5.75 34.55
CA TRP A 698 4.38 6.60 35.68
C TRP A 698 4.56 5.84 37.00
N ALA A 699 4.73 4.52 36.93
CA ALA A 699 4.94 3.71 38.12
C ALA A 699 6.20 4.14 38.90
N LYS A 700 6.10 4.05 40.23
CA LYS A 700 7.25 4.20 41.12
C LYS A 700 8.12 2.95 41.07
N ASP A 701 9.40 3.12 41.40
CA ASP A 701 10.39 2.04 41.47
C ASP A 701 10.61 1.25 40.16
N ARG A 702 10.33 1.89 39.00
CA ARG A 702 10.69 1.38 37.67
C ARG A 702 11.72 2.30 37.03
N ILE A 703 12.77 1.71 36.49
CA ILE A 703 13.94 2.48 36.05
C ILE A 703 13.64 3.51 34.96
N VAL A 704 12.84 3.20 33.93
CA VAL A 704 12.53 4.17 32.86
C VAL A 704 11.70 5.35 33.37
N PRO A 705 10.60 5.16 34.11
CA PRO A 705 9.91 6.28 34.78
C PRO A 705 10.80 7.06 35.76
N ASP A 706 11.68 6.39 36.50
CA ASP A 706 12.64 7.03 37.41
C ASP A 706 13.65 7.91 36.65
N ILE A 707 14.18 7.43 35.53
CA ILE A 707 15.06 8.18 34.61
C ILE A 707 14.34 9.44 34.12
N VAL A 708 13.14 9.29 33.55
CA VAL A 708 12.39 10.42 32.99
C VAL A 708 12.09 11.48 34.06
N ARG A 709 11.64 11.07 35.25
CA ARG A 709 11.38 11.99 36.38
C ARG A 709 12.65 12.73 36.82
N ALA A 710 13.77 12.04 36.92
CA ALA A 710 15.06 12.63 37.31
C ALA A 710 15.53 13.65 36.27
N LEU A 711 15.53 13.27 34.99
CA LEU A 711 15.99 14.11 33.88
C LEU A 711 15.10 15.34 33.68
N GLN A 712 13.77 15.19 33.73
CA GLN A 712 12.82 16.32 33.69
C GLN A 712 13.05 17.30 34.85
N SER A 713 13.36 16.77 36.04
CA SER A 713 13.62 17.60 37.24
C SER A 713 15.07 18.11 37.33
N LYS A 714 15.93 17.84 36.34
CA LYS A 714 17.37 18.12 36.37
C LYS A 714 18.07 17.58 37.62
N LYS A 715 17.64 16.40 38.11
CA LYS A 715 18.22 15.67 39.24
C LYS A 715 19.02 14.47 38.74
N GLU A 716 19.95 13.99 39.56
CA GLU A 716 20.68 12.76 39.27
C GLU A 716 19.76 11.53 39.24
N ILE A 717 20.04 10.62 38.30
CA ILE A 717 19.35 9.34 38.18
C ILE A 717 19.89 8.38 39.25
N PHE A 718 18.99 7.78 40.01
CA PHE A 718 19.31 6.81 41.05
C PHE A 718 19.33 5.38 40.49
N VAL A 719 20.52 4.78 40.37
CA VAL A 719 20.68 3.43 39.78
C VAL A 719 21.00 2.40 40.87
N ARG A 720 20.01 1.56 41.19
CA ARG A 720 20.11 0.56 42.27
C ARG A 720 21.04 -0.61 41.95
N ASN A 721 20.78 -1.29 40.83
CA ASN A 721 21.49 -2.49 40.43
C ASN A 721 21.99 -2.35 38.98
N PRO A 722 23.11 -1.63 38.76
CA PRO A 722 23.57 -1.27 37.42
C PRO A 722 23.92 -2.48 36.54
N SER A 723 24.42 -3.57 37.13
CA SER A 723 24.85 -4.77 36.41
C SER A 723 23.71 -5.75 36.10
N ALA A 724 22.48 -5.48 36.56
CA ALA A 724 21.35 -6.36 36.31
C ALA A 724 20.98 -6.37 34.82
N ILE A 725 20.89 -7.55 34.22
CA ILE A 725 20.55 -7.71 32.80
C ILE A 725 19.05 -7.92 32.68
N ARG A 726 18.42 -7.21 31.74
CA ARG A 726 16.99 -7.35 31.45
C ARG A 726 16.75 -7.38 29.94
N PRO A 727 15.83 -8.25 29.48
CA PRO A 727 15.31 -8.20 28.13
C PRO A 727 14.26 -7.09 27.99
N TRP A 728 14.71 -5.83 27.85
CA TRP A 728 13.81 -4.68 27.71
C TRP A 728 13.04 -4.74 26.40
N GLN A 729 11.74 -4.44 26.45
CA GLN A 729 10.89 -4.44 25.26
C GLN A 729 9.86 -3.32 25.32
N HIS A 730 9.57 -2.72 24.16
CA HIS A 730 8.54 -1.68 24.08
C HIS A 730 7.15 -2.27 24.40
N VAL A 731 6.26 -1.49 25.00
CA VAL A 731 4.92 -1.93 25.44
C VAL A 731 4.05 -2.54 24.35
N LEU A 732 4.22 -2.07 23.12
CA LEU A 732 3.48 -2.58 21.97
C LEU A 732 3.94 -3.99 21.55
N GLU A 733 5.17 -4.40 21.86
CA GLU A 733 5.69 -5.72 21.46
C GLU A 733 4.89 -6.85 22.11
N PRO A 734 4.78 -6.96 23.45
CA PRO A 734 3.98 -8.01 24.06
C PRO A 734 2.48 -7.81 23.82
N ILE A 735 1.96 -6.58 23.73
CA ILE A 735 0.53 -6.36 23.42
C ILE A 735 0.19 -6.90 22.02
N GLY A 736 1.03 -6.61 21.02
CA GLY A 736 0.89 -7.16 19.68
C GLY A 736 0.95 -8.69 19.70
N GLY A 737 1.86 -9.26 20.48
CA GLY A 737 1.93 -10.71 20.73
C GLY A 737 0.64 -11.28 21.33
N TYR A 738 0.02 -10.61 22.31
CA TYR A 738 -1.23 -11.05 22.93
C TYR A 738 -2.40 -11.00 21.96
N LEU A 739 -2.52 -9.91 21.19
CA LEU A 739 -3.57 -9.77 20.18
C LEU A 739 -3.41 -10.85 19.10
N HIS A 740 -2.17 -11.09 18.65
CA HIS A 740 -1.88 -12.12 17.66
C HIS A 740 -2.15 -13.53 18.17
N LEU A 741 -1.80 -13.82 19.43
CA LEU A 741 -2.19 -15.07 20.08
C LEU A 741 -3.73 -15.22 20.09
N GLY A 742 -4.46 -14.15 20.36
CA GLY A 742 -5.92 -14.11 20.25
C GLY A 742 -6.43 -14.54 18.88
N THR A 743 -5.84 -14.01 17.80
CA THR A 743 -6.24 -14.41 16.44
C THR A 743 -5.89 -15.88 16.14
N LYS A 744 -4.74 -16.36 16.60
CA LYS A 744 -4.34 -17.76 16.42
C LYS A 744 -5.24 -18.74 17.16
N ILE A 745 -5.71 -18.36 18.36
CA ILE A 745 -6.68 -19.16 19.11
C ILE A 745 -8.04 -19.23 18.39
N VAL A 746 -8.44 -18.19 17.66
CA VAL A 746 -9.66 -18.26 16.84
C VAL A 746 -9.51 -19.30 15.72
N ASP A 747 -8.36 -19.32 15.06
CA ASP A 747 -8.07 -20.25 13.97
C ASP A 747 -7.90 -21.70 14.46
N ASP A 748 -7.22 -21.88 15.60
CA ASP A 748 -6.95 -23.18 16.21
C ASP A 748 -7.08 -23.11 17.75
N PRO A 749 -8.32 -23.22 18.26
CA PRO A 749 -8.63 -23.01 19.67
C PRO A 749 -8.05 -24.06 20.60
N VAL A 750 -7.73 -25.24 20.07
CA VAL A 750 -7.22 -26.38 20.85
C VAL A 750 -5.72 -26.25 21.03
N ASN A 751 -4.96 -26.08 19.94
CA ASN A 751 -3.49 -26.11 20.03
C ASN A 751 -2.89 -24.84 20.61
N TYR A 752 -3.57 -23.70 20.50
CA TYR A 752 -3.07 -22.45 21.08
C TYR A 752 -3.50 -22.20 22.53
N SER A 753 -4.35 -23.07 23.11
CA SER A 753 -4.79 -23.05 24.52
C SER A 753 -3.70 -23.54 25.49
N GLN A 754 -2.61 -22.78 25.62
CA GLN A 754 -1.44 -23.13 26.42
C GLN A 754 -0.68 -21.89 26.91
N ALA A 755 0.47 -22.09 27.55
CA ALA A 755 1.35 -20.99 27.97
C ALA A 755 2.29 -20.54 26.83
N TRP A 756 2.59 -19.25 26.79
CA TRP A 756 3.41 -18.59 25.75
C TRP A 756 4.33 -17.53 26.35
N ASN A 757 5.61 -17.55 25.96
CA ASN A 757 6.58 -16.50 26.27
C ASN A 757 6.62 -15.42 25.19
N PHE A 758 6.61 -14.15 25.62
CA PHE A 758 6.81 -12.99 24.75
C PHE A 758 7.95 -12.13 25.29
N GLY A 759 8.88 -11.78 24.41
CA GLY A 759 10.11 -11.07 24.76
C GLY A 759 10.85 -10.56 23.53
N PRO A 760 11.86 -9.70 23.73
CA PRO A 760 12.71 -9.20 22.67
C PRO A 760 13.66 -10.28 22.14
N ASN A 761 14.40 -9.97 21.07
CA ASN A 761 15.40 -10.88 20.54
C ASN A 761 16.56 -11.06 21.52
N ILE A 762 17.29 -12.16 21.35
CA ILE A 762 18.44 -12.53 22.19
C ILE A 762 19.52 -11.44 22.22
N GLU A 763 19.68 -10.72 21.11
CA GLU A 763 20.68 -9.66 20.89
C GLU A 763 20.32 -8.35 21.63
N ASP A 764 19.08 -8.19 22.12
CA ASP A 764 18.56 -6.94 22.69
C ASP A 764 18.64 -6.89 24.23
N ASP A 765 19.28 -7.87 24.86
CA ASP A 765 19.50 -7.88 26.31
C ASP A 765 20.46 -6.74 26.72
N LEU A 766 20.02 -5.84 27.62
CA LEU A 766 20.86 -4.76 28.15
C LEU A 766 20.95 -4.81 29.67
N THR A 767 22.08 -4.38 30.20
CA THR A 767 22.20 -4.02 31.62
C THR A 767 21.38 -2.77 31.94
N VAL A 768 21.01 -2.59 33.20
CA VAL A 768 20.37 -1.35 33.69
C VAL A 768 21.27 -0.14 33.42
N GLU A 769 22.59 -0.28 33.60
CA GLU A 769 23.55 0.80 33.33
C GLU A 769 23.61 1.19 31.85
N GLU A 770 23.61 0.21 30.94
CA GLU A 770 23.54 0.48 29.50
C GLU A 770 22.26 1.21 29.12
N LEU A 771 21.10 0.81 29.67
CA LEU A 771 19.83 1.50 29.47
C LEU A 771 19.89 2.96 29.97
N VAL A 772 20.48 3.21 31.15
CA VAL A 772 20.62 4.56 31.70
C VAL A 772 21.52 5.42 30.81
N ASN A 773 22.67 4.90 30.38
CA ASN A 773 23.59 5.61 29.50
C ASN A 773 22.94 5.95 28.15
N LEU A 774 22.20 5.00 27.56
CA LEU A 774 21.41 5.25 26.34
C LEU A 774 20.37 6.34 26.57
N SER A 775 19.66 6.30 27.71
CA SER A 775 18.64 7.29 28.04
C SER A 775 19.23 8.70 28.19
N ILE A 776 20.37 8.85 28.89
CA ILE A 776 21.08 10.13 29.01
C ILE A 776 21.52 10.63 27.63
N LYS A 777 22.09 9.74 26.80
CA LYS A 777 22.53 10.08 25.45
C LYS A 777 21.39 10.62 24.60
N PHE A 778 20.21 9.98 24.63
CA PHE A 778 19.05 10.41 23.85
C PHE A 778 18.34 11.63 24.45
N TRP A 779 18.39 11.81 25.77
CA TRP A 779 17.87 13.00 26.43
C TRP A 779 18.75 14.24 26.21
N GLY A 780 20.04 14.03 25.94
CA GLY A 780 21.04 15.07 25.65
C GLY A 780 21.85 15.52 26.88
N PHE A 781 21.34 15.30 28.09
CA PHE A 781 22.04 15.60 29.33
C PHE A 781 21.55 14.69 30.46
N GLY A 782 22.37 14.56 31.52
CA GLY A 782 22.02 13.80 32.71
C GLY A 782 23.24 13.18 33.37
N GLU A 783 23.16 13.00 34.68
CA GLU A 783 24.15 12.27 35.47
C GLU A 783 23.43 11.22 36.30
N TYR A 784 24.14 10.17 36.67
CA TYR A 784 23.60 9.11 37.50
C TYR A 784 24.62 8.72 38.56
N HIS A 785 24.13 8.28 39.72
CA HIS A 785 24.98 7.75 40.79
C HIS A 785 24.58 6.33 41.17
N LYS A 786 25.58 5.59 41.68
CA LYS A 786 25.48 4.20 42.13
C LYS A 786 25.59 4.18 43.66
N PRO A 787 24.49 4.16 44.42
CA PRO A 787 24.56 4.19 45.87
C PRO A 787 25.05 2.86 46.41
N THR A 788 25.80 2.88 47.52
CA THR A 788 26.07 1.65 48.28
C THR A 788 24.83 1.31 49.07
N LEU A 789 24.16 0.23 48.69
CA LEU A 789 22.87 -0.16 49.24
C LEU A 789 23.07 -1.33 50.20
N THR A 790 22.82 -1.12 51.49
CA THR A 790 22.82 -2.19 52.51
C THR A 790 21.37 -2.64 52.75
N ASN A 791 21.14 -3.96 52.86
CA ASN A 791 19.83 -4.59 53.14
C ASN A 791 18.72 -4.38 52.09
N GLN A 792 19.01 -4.49 50.78
CA GLN A 792 17.95 -4.43 49.77
C GLN A 792 17.14 -5.73 49.64
N PRO A 793 15.82 -5.62 49.40
CA PRO A 793 15.00 -6.76 48.99
C PRO A 793 15.56 -7.43 47.74
N HIS A 794 15.38 -8.74 47.63
CA HIS A 794 15.86 -9.48 46.47
C HIS A 794 15.18 -9.00 45.17
N GLU A 795 15.99 -8.69 44.17
CA GLU A 795 15.59 -8.47 42.79
C GLU A 795 16.48 -9.36 41.92
N ALA A 796 15.89 -10.05 40.93
CA ALA A 796 16.62 -11.00 40.10
C ALA A 796 17.83 -10.34 39.41
N GLY A 797 18.99 -10.97 39.39
CA GLY A 797 20.17 -10.45 38.69
C GLY A 797 20.08 -10.73 37.19
N LEU A 798 19.71 -11.96 36.85
CA LEU A 798 19.65 -12.48 35.50
C LEU A 798 18.34 -13.24 35.28
N LEU A 799 17.53 -12.79 34.32
CA LEU A 799 16.28 -13.46 33.95
C LEU A 799 16.01 -13.25 32.46
N LYS A 800 15.87 -14.35 31.72
CA LYS A 800 15.72 -14.35 30.26
C LYS A 800 14.69 -15.39 29.81
N LEU A 801 13.91 -15.05 28.80
CA LEU A 801 12.94 -15.98 28.19
C LEU A 801 13.52 -16.58 26.91
N ASP A 802 13.13 -17.83 26.63
CA ASP A 802 13.14 -18.40 25.29
C ASP A 802 11.77 -18.10 24.64
N ILE A 803 11.81 -17.48 23.47
CA ILE A 803 10.64 -17.04 22.69
C ILE A 803 10.47 -17.84 21.39
N THR A 804 11.23 -18.92 21.22
CA THR A 804 11.21 -19.74 20.00
C THR A 804 9.80 -20.23 19.68
N LYS A 805 9.08 -20.70 20.71
CA LYS A 805 7.69 -21.17 20.55
C LYS A 805 6.75 -20.12 19.95
N ALA A 806 6.87 -18.86 20.35
CA ALA A 806 6.02 -17.78 19.84
C ALA A 806 6.43 -17.30 18.43
N LYS A 807 7.67 -17.56 18.00
CA LYS A 807 8.18 -17.21 16.68
C LYS A 807 7.82 -18.23 15.60
N GLU A 808 7.81 -19.50 15.97
CA GLU A 808 7.40 -20.63 15.12
C GLU A 808 5.87 -20.71 14.98
#